data_AF-M4AJV8-F1
#
_entry.id   AF-M4AJV8-F1
#
_cell.length_a   1.000
_cell.length_b   1.000
_cell.length_c   1.000
_cell.angle_alpha   90.00
_cell.angle_beta   90.00
_cell.angle_gamma   90.00
#
_symmetry.space_group_name_H-M   'P 1'
#
loop_
_entity.id
_entity.type
_entity.pdbx_description
1 polymer ?
#
loop_
_entity_poly.entity_id
_entity_poly.type
_entity_poly.pdbx_seq_one_letter_code
_entity_poly.pdbx_strand_id
1 'polypeptide(L)'
;MAGGIFSNVGNLFEVDCANVHPLVCHLCHEQYKSPCILDCYHIFCARCLRGRTNDCRLSCPLCGYHSMIKGNNALPPEDRLLKFLVDNNADVEETVLCANCDQESNKKDTGLMYYCNTCSQPLCTTCRELTHKARMFSHHEIVSLAKRTKAKHRKCSLHEEPYILFSTENKSMLCIKCFRDMQVESRTHCIDIETAYAQGCEMLDQAVLVVKELQTSTGEAIHLLRAMIGEVRLNVEDEESAICSLFNSLQERLAERKKTLLKAAQSQHEEKEKALKEQLSHLTALLPTLQVHLVTCSAFLSSANKYEFLDMGYQLMERLKRIVKLPHRLRPVQSSKINTEYRSEFARCLEPLLQIISRRPPSVAGSTSVVTSSGQGNWRHRSLMDWRLQSPLSLPCHSPSLSEMPVGSGFGRKPTSHRNICTKVLLAEGRETPFTEHCRNYENSYRTLQTEIQNLKDQVQEMHRDLTKHHSIINTDKMGEILDRSLNIDNQIAAEYSTVETMRVMFEEIWDETLQMVNNEQEIYEAQLYDLMQLKQENSYLTTIARQISPYILSIAKVKERLEPRFQEPKEHLDDRTETMLKIYEDSTVPKDSQDSDKQSYVTDQDRNKNSRNLMLEPAEISVKSSRAGRQRGPVETSSKNDIPS
;
A
#
# COMPACT_ATOMS: atom_id res chain seq x y z
N MET A 1 0.33 -16.41 47.67
CA MET A 1 1.73 -16.31 48.14
C MET A 1 2.52 -17.40 47.42
N ALA A 2 3.58 -17.15 46.65
CA ALA A 2 4.17 -15.91 46.11
C ALA A 2 4.12 -16.01 44.55
N GLY A 3 4.11 -14.94 43.75
CA GLY A 3 5.12 -13.87 43.69
C GLY A 3 6.38 -14.41 43.01
N GLY A 4 6.75 -14.09 41.76
CA GLY A 4 6.26 -13.04 40.87
C GLY A 4 7.44 -12.29 40.25
N ILE A 5 8.25 -12.98 39.43
CA ILE A 5 9.43 -12.38 38.75
C ILE A 5 9.60 -12.97 37.33
N PHE A 6 8.65 -12.66 36.44
CA PHE A 6 8.90 -12.68 35.00
C PHE A 6 8.79 -11.24 34.51
N SER A 7 9.95 -10.59 34.34
CA SER A 7 10.02 -9.25 33.76
C SER A 7 9.44 -9.30 32.35
N ASN A 8 8.48 -8.41 32.08
CA ASN A 8 7.72 -8.38 30.84
C ASN A 8 8.63 -8.12 29.64
N VAL A 9 8.53 -8.94 28.59
CA VAL A 9 9.40 -8.91 27.39
C VAL A 9 9.07 -7.71 26.47
N GLY A 10 8.13 -6.84 26.85
CA GLY A 10 7.66 -5.69 26.06
C GLY A 10 8.56 -4.45 26.04
N ASN A 11 9.59 -4.33 26.89
CA ASN A 11 10.43 -3.11 27.01
C ASN A 11 11.85 -3.27 26.47
N LEU A 12 11.99 -3.83 25.25
CA LEU A 12 13.29 -3.97 24.57
C LEU A 12 13.86 -2.66 23.97
N PHE A 13 13.13 -1.54 24.02
CA PHE A 13 13.50 -0.29 23.36
C PHE A 13 14.29 0.71 24.23
N GLU A 14 14.34 0.52 25.55
CA GLU A 14 15.08 1.36 26.50
C GLU A 14 15.98 0.53 27.44
N VAL A 15 17.00 -0.12 26.87
CA VAL A 15 18.13 -0.63 27.66
C VAL A 15 19.28 0.37 27.57
N ASP A 16 19.31 1.32 28.50
CA ASP A 16 20.45 2.22 28.68
C ASP A 16 21.63 1.43 29.29
N CYS A 17 22.39 0.75 28.43
CA CYS A 17 23.60 0.00 28.79
C CYS A 17 24.74 0.86 29.37
N ALA A 18 24.59 2.19 29.42
CA ALA A 18 25.62 3.14 29.82
C ALA A 18 26.09 3.02 31.28
N ASN A 19 25.33 2.33 32.16
CA ASN A 19 25.55 2.34 33.61
C ASN A 19 25.90 0.98 34.24
N VAL A 20 26.21 -0.07 33.46
CA VAL A 20 26.54 -1.39 34.02
C VAL A 20 28.05 -1.60 34.14
N HIS A 21 28.53 -1.90 35.35
CA HIS A 21 29.94 -2.20 35.61
C HIS A 21 30.38 -3.48 34.86
N PRO A 22 31.51 -3.48 34.12
CA PRO A 22 31.85 -4.55 33.16
C PRO A 22 32.12 -5.94 33.79
N LEU A 23 32.31 -6.00 35.11
CA LEU A 23 32.52 -7.24 35.87
C LEU A 23 31.27 -7.70 36.67
N VAL A 24 30.09 -7.14 36.37
CA VAL A 24 28.82 -7.43 37.03
C VAL A 24 27.86 -8.13 36.08
N CYS A 25 27.19 -9.17 36.57
CA CYS A 25 26.22 -9.94 35.80
C CYS A 25 24.88 -9.20 35.64
N HIS A 26 24.44 -9.00 34.39
CA HIS A 26 23.18 -8.31 34.06
C HIS A 26 21.90 -8.92 34.68
N LEU A 27 21.94 -10.18 35.17
CA LEU A 27 20.77 -10.87 35.73
C LEU A 27 20.68 -10.89 37.26
N CYS A 28 21.81 -10.81 37.96
CA CYS A 28 21.84 -10.79 39.43
C CYS A 28 22.42 -9.50 40.01
N HIS A 29 22.98 -8.62 39.17
CA HIS A 29 23.63 -7.37 39.57
C HIS A 29 24.76 -7.55 40.61
N GLU A 30 25.31 -8.75 40.72
CA GLU A 30 26.49 -9.09 41.51
C GLU A 30 27.71 -9.33 40.59
N GLN A 31 28.91 -9.26 41.16
CA GLN A 31 30.14 -9.71 40.51
C GLN A 31 30.00 -11.16 40.02
N TYR A 32 30.52 -11.45 38.81
CA TYR A 32 30.33 -12.76 38.17
C TYR A 32 30.82 -13.93 39.03
N LYS A 33 29.97 -14.94 39.19
CA LYS A 33 30.26 -16.21 39.89
C LYS A 33 30.13 -17.36 38.90
N SER A 34 31.27 -17.92 38.47
CA SER A 34 31.40 -18.81 37.31
C SER A 34 30.72 -18.22 36.06
N PRO A 35 31.36 -17.24 35.38
CA PRO A 35 30.83 -16.65 34.16
C PRO A 35 30.76 -17.69 33.04
N CYS A 36 29.60 -17.81 32.41
CA CYS A 36 29.34 -18.65 31.24
C CYS A 36 29.06 -17.74 30.04
N ILE A 37 29.78 -17.97 28.94
CA ILE A 37 29.59 -17.24 27.68
C ILE A 37 28.62 -18.00 26.76
N LEU A 38 27.74 -17.25 26.10
CA LEU A 38 26.78 -17.76 25.11
C LEU A 38 27.31 -17.60 23.68
N ASP A 39 26.69 -18.29 22.71
CA ASP A 39 27.04 -18.22 21.29
C ASP A 39 26.82 -16.81 20.69
N CYS A 40 26.04 -15.97 21.38
CA CYS A 40 25.84 -14.55 21.08
C CYS A 40 26.75 -13.60 21.89
N TYR A 41 27.85 -14.11 22.45
CA TYR A 41 28.86 -13.40 23.26
C TYR A 41 28.37 -12.69 24.53
N HIS A 42 27.08 -12.78 24.88
CA HIS A 42 26.58 -12.34 26.18
C HIS A 42 27.02 -13.30 27.28
N ILE A 43 27.39 -12.73 28.45
CA ILE A 43 27.98 -13.47 29.56
C ILE A 43 27.09 -13.35 30.80
N PHE A 44 26.87 -14.47 31.48
CA PHE A 44 26.02 -14.56 32.68
C PHE A 44 26.62 -15.54 33.70
N CYS A 45 26.30 -15.39 34.98
CA CYS A 45 26.67 -16.41 35.98
C CYS A 45 26.00 -17.76 35.66
N ALA A 46 26.72 -18.87 35.81
CA ALA A 46 26.20 -20.23 35.67
C ALA A 46 24.90 -20.49 36.46
N ARG A 47 24.76 -19.83 37.64
CA ARG A 47 23.55 -19.89 38.47
C ARG A 47 22.34 -19.18 37.85
N CYS A 48 22.54 -18.09 37.11
CA CYS A 48 21.48 -17.31 36.47
C CYS A 48 20.94 -17.96 35.19
N LEU A 49 21.74 -18.82 34.57
CA LEU A 49 21.38 -19.61 33.38
C LEU A 49 20.73 -20.97 33.72
N ARG A 50 20.93 -21.48 34.93
CA ARG A 50 20.36 -22.76 35.39
C ARG A 50 18.83 -22.72 35.30
N GLY A 51 18.23 -23.74 34.68
CA GLY A 51 16.78 -23.88 34.54
C GLY A 51 16.16 -23.08 33.38
N ARG A 52 16.97 -22.42 32.54
CA ARG A 52 16.51 -21.72 31.32
C ARG A 52 16.75 -22.51 30.02
N THR A 53 16.92 -23.82 30.14
CA THR A 53 17.26 -24.74 29.04
C THR A 53 16.03 -25.53 28.60
N ASN A 54 15.58 -25.33 27.36
CA ASN A 54 14.51 -26.12 26.73
C ASN A 54 15.13 -26.92 25.57
N ASP A 55 14.94 -28.24 25.53
CA ASP A 55 15.38 -29.13 24.45
C ASP A 55 16.83 -28.90 23.96
N CYS A 56 17.78 -28.84 24.93
CA CYS A 56 19.21 -28.56 24.71
C CYS A 56 19.53 -27.18 24.09
N ARG A 57 18.57 -26.25 24.07
CA ARG A 57 18.73 -24.85 23.66
C ARG A 57 18.58 -23.92 24.85
N LEU A 58 19.33 -22.82 24.82
CA LEU A 58 19.22 -21.73 25.79
C LEU A 58 19.04 -20.42 25.04
N SER A 59 17.90 -19.75 25.25
CA SER A 59 17.63 -18.42 24.68
C SER A 59 18.28 -17.33 25.54
N CYS A 60 19.10 -16.47 24.94
CA CYS A 60 19.77 -15.38 25.61
C CYS A 60 18.74 -14.38 26.19
N PRO A 61 18.78 -14.06 27.51
CA PRO A 61 17.84 -13.11 28.10
C PRO A 61 17.94 -11.66 27.62
N LEU A 62 19.03 -11.28 26.93
CA LEU A 62 19.25 -9.91 26.44
C LEU A 62 18.86 -9.74 24.96
N CYS A 63 19.21 -10.70 24.09
CA CYS A 63 18.98 -10.59 22.64
C CYS A 63 18.10 -11.71 22.05
N GLY A 64 17.59 -12.64 22.86
CA GLY A 64 16.76 -13.77 22.41
C GLY A 64 17.50 -14.88 21.62
N TYR A 65 18.77 -14.68 21.27
CA TYR A 65 19.55 -15.63 20.46
C TYR A 65 19.66 -17.01 21.12
N HIS A 66 19.51 -18.08 20.34
CA HIS A 66 19.52 -19.45 20.82
C HIS A 66 20.93 -20.05 20.78
N SER A 67 21.51 -20.32 21.95
CA SER A 67 22.77 -21.05 22.07
C SER A 67 22.55 -22.56 22.19
N MET A 68 23.41 -23.35 21.55
CA MET A 68 23.31 -24.82 21.51
C MET A 68 24.17 -25.46 22.60
N ILE A 69 23.55 -26.24 23.49
CA ILE A 69 24.23 -26.86 24.63
C ILE A 69 24.44 -28.36 24.38
N LYS A 70 25.68 -28.84 24.58
CA LYS A 70 26.03 -30.26 24.42
C LYS A 70 25.65 -31.07 25.66
N GLY A 71 24.42 -31.57 25.68
CA GLY A 71 23.91 -32.56 26.64
C GLY A 71 22.83 -32.03 27.59
N ASN A 72 21.93 -32.92 28.04
CA ASN A 72 20.86 -32.57 28.97
C ASN A 72 21.45 -31.98 30.26
N ASN A 73 21.01 -30.76 30.61
CA ASN A 73 21.45 -29.98 31.78
C ASN A 73 22.93 -29.56 31.80
N ALA A 74 23.66 -29.63 30.68
CA ALA A 74 24.98 -29.00 30.61
C ALA A 74 24.87 -27.47 30.69
N LEU A 75 25.94 -26.81 31.14
CA LEU A 75 26.08 -25.36 31.13
C LEU A 75 26.91 -24.92 29.92
N PRO A 76 26.73 -23.68 29.41
CA PRO A 76 27.64 -23.09 28.43
C PRO A 76 29.07 -23.03 29.00
N PRO A 77 30.10 -22.98 28.13
CA PRO A 77 31.50 -22.99 28.56
C PRO A 77 31.80 -21.84 29.53
N GLU A 78 32.59 -22.13 30.57
CA GLU A 78 33.04 -21.11 31.52
C GLU A 78 34.04 -20.17 30.83
N ASP A 79 33.76 -18.87 30.88
CA ASP A 79 34.66 -17.84 30.35
C ASP A 79 35.88 -17.71 31.27
N ARG A 80 36.98 -18.33 30.84
CA ARG A 80 38.25 -18.32 31.55
C ARG A 80 38.90 -16.93 31.58
N LEU A 81 38.63 -16.08 30.58
CA LEU A 81 39.17 -14.72 30.51
C LEU A 81 38.43 -13.83 31.51
N LEU A 82 37.09 -13.81 31.48
CA LEU A 82 36.33 -13.01 32.43
C LEU A 82 36.52 -13.52 33.86
N LYS A 83 36.61 -14.83 34.08
CA LYS A 83 36.96 -15.42 35.38
C LYS A 83 38.32 -14.91 35.88
N PHE A 84 39.34 -14.90 35.04
CA PHE A 84 40.64 -14.32 35.39
C PHE A 84 40.53 -12.82 35.74
N LEU A 85 39.79 -12.04 34.96
CA LEU A 85 39.58 -10.61 35.24
C LEU A 85 38.82 -10.36 36.55
N VAL A 86 37.84 -11.21 36.86
CA VAL A 86 37.06 -11.18 38.10
C VAL A 86 37.93 -11.57 39.31
N ASP A 87 38.67 -12.66 39.21
CA ASP A 87 39.51 -13.19 40.30
C ASP A 87 40.71 -12.26 40.61
N ASN A 88 41.25 -11.54 39.62
CA ASN A 88 42.31 -10.54 39.86
C ASN A 88 41.78 -9.18 40.34
N ASN A 89 40.52 -8.81 40.07
CA ASN A 89 39.91 -7.63 40.69
C ASN A 89 39.42 -7.92 42.11
N ALA A 90 39.06 -9.17 42.39
CA ALA A 90 38.89 -9.69 43.75
C ALA A 90 40.25 -9.99 44.41
N ASP A 91 41.21 -9.05 44.36
CA ASP A 91 42.57 -9.19 44.91
C ASP A 91 42.53 -9.18 46.45
N VAL A 92 42.01 -10.28 46.99
CA VAL A 92 42.64 -11.04 48.07
C VAL A 92 43.02 -10.21 49.29
N GLU A 93 42.07 -10.07 50.22
CA GLU A 93 42.34 -9.80 51.66
C GLU A 93 43.12 -10.98 52.31
N GLU A 94 44.23 -11.41 51.72
CA GLU A 94 45.18 -12.31 52.38
C GLU A 94 45.92 -11.48 53.43
N THR A 95 45.78 -11.87 54.71
CA THR A 95 46.41 -11.20 55.85
C THR A 95 47.93 -11.39 55.76
N VAL A 96 48.63 -10.41 55.19
CA VAL A 96 50.08 -10.47 54.99
C VAL A 96 50.80 -10.17 56.30
N LEU A 97 51.49 -11.18 56.83
CA LEU A 97 52.37 -11.06 58.01
C LEU A 97 53.71 -10.44 57.63
N CYS A 98 54.32 -9.66 58.53
CA CYS A 98 55.71 -9.23 58.39
C CYS A 98 56.67 -10.39 58.64
N ALA A 99 57.52 -10.74 57.67
CA ALA A 99 58.43 -11.90 57.75
C ALA A 99 59.55 -11.79 58.82
N ASN A 100 59.65 -10.66 59.53
CA ASN A 100 60.70 -10.37 60.51
C ASN A 100 60.16 -10.09 61.92
N CYS A 101 58.83 -9.98 62.10
CA CYS A 101 58.21 -9.78 63.43
C CYS A 101 56.78 -10.34 63.55
N ASP A 102 56.35 -11.13 62.57
CA ASP A 102 55.04 -11.81 62.46
C ASP A 102 53.80 -10.92 62.65
N GLN A 103 53.98 -9.60 62.56
CA GLN A 103 52.93 -8.61 62.79
C GLN A 103 51.93 -8.59 61.62
N GLU A 104 50.64 -8.80 61.93
CA GLU A 104 49.52 -8.67 61.00
C GLU A 104 49.30 -7.22 60.54
N SER A 105 49.03 -7.05 59.24
CA SER A 105 48.48 -5.80 58.73
C SER A 105 47.01 -5.64 59.16
N ASN A 106 46.76 -4.78 60.15
CA ASN A 106 45.40 -4.41 60.55
C ASN A 106 44.64 -3.78 59.37
N LYS A 107 43.32 -4.00 59.25
CA LYS A 107 42.48 -3.68 58.07
C LYS A 107 42.44 -2.21 57.60
N LYS A 108 43.15 -1.29 58.26
CA LYS A 108 43.31 0.12 57.85
C LYS A 108 44.72 0.48 57.34
N ASP A 109 45.70 -0.42 57.50
CA ASP A 109 47.13 -0.17 57.21
C ASP A 109 47.71 -1.07 56.10
N THR A 110 46.87 -1.71 55.28
CA THR A 110 47.32 -2.51 54.12
C THR A 110 48.22 -1.71 53.15
N GLY A 111 48.08 -0.38 53.14
CA GLY A 111 48.95 0.54 52.36
C GLY A 111 50.34 0.82 52.96
N LEU A 112 50.63 0.36 54.19
CA LEU A 112 51.90 0.59 54.89
C LEU A 112 52.83 -0.64 54.92
N MET A 113 52.38 -1.79 54.42
CA MET A 113 53.25 -2.95 54.22
C MET A 113 54.11 -2.78 52.96
N TYR A 114 55.36 -3.20 53.07
CA TYR A 114 56.35 -3.21 52.00
C TYR A 114 56.66 -4.65 51.59
N TYR A 115 57.18 -4.83 50.39
CA TYR A 115 57.66 -6.10 49.89
C TYR A 115 59.08 -5.92 49.37
N CYS A 116 60.02 -6.68 49.92
CA CYS A 116 61.40 -6.73 49.44
C CYS A 116 61.46 -7.76 48.29
N ASN A 117 61.63 -7.28 47.06
CA ASN A 117 61.74 -8.15 45.88
C ASN A 117 62.98 -9.07 46.00
N THR A 118 64.09 -8.52 46.51
CA THR A 118 65.36 -9.24 46.66
C THR A 118 65.31 -10.37 47.70
N CYS A 119 64.64 -10.16 48.85
CA CYS A 119 64.39 -11.22 49.83
C CYS A 119 63.13 -12.06 49.51
N SER A 120 62.31 -11.62 48.55
CA SER A 120 60.97 -12.16 48.28
C SER A 120 60.04 -12.22 49.52
N GLN A 121 60.17 -11.26 50.43
CA GLN A 121 59.51 -11.26 51.73
C GLN A 121 58.74 -9.95 52.03
N PRO A 122 57.54 -10.03 52.65
CA PRO A 122 56.81 -8.87 53.15
C PRO A 122 57.40 -8.33 54.46
N LEU A 123 57.33 -7.01 54.64
CA LEU A 123 57.91 -6.27 55.76
C LEU A 123 56.95 -5.14 56.21
N CYS A 124 56.79 -4.93 57.52
CA CYS A 124 56.16 -3.72 58.03
C CYS A 124 57.10 -2.50 57.89
N THR A 125 56.54 -1.28 58.00
CA THR A 125 57.27 0.00 58.10
C THR A 125 58.51 -0.10 59.00
N THR A 126 58.30 -0.55 60.24
CA THR A 126 59.35 -0.65 61.27
C THR A 126 60.46 -1.61 60.85
N CYS A 127 60.13 -2.78 60.29
CA CYS A 127 61.14 -3.74 59.84
C CYS A 127 61.90 -3.24 58.60
N ARG A 128 61.22 -2.57 57.65
CA ARG A 128 61.89 -1.90 56.52
C ARG A 128 62.93 -0.88 57.02
N GLU A 129 62.58 -0.08 58.03
CA GLU A 129 63.46 0.97 58.53
C GLU A 129 64.56 0.49 59.48
N LEU A 130 64.35 -0.58 60.24
CA LEU A 130 65.35 -1.10 61.18
C LEU A 130 66.29 -2.13 60.55
N THR A 131 65.78 -3.07 59.73
CA THR A 131 66.63 -4.10 59.12
C THR A 131 67.11 -3.68 57.74
N HIS A 132 66.21 -3.28 56.84
CA HIS A 132 66.55 -3.06 55.43
C HIS A 132 67.15 -1.67 55.11
N LYS A 133 67.11 -0.71 56.05
CA LYS A 133 67.81 0.58 55.91
C LYS A 133 69.32 0.48 56.16
N ALA A 134 69.78 -0.64 56.75
CA ALA A 134 71.20 -0.86 56.98
C ALA A 134 71.97 -0.93 55.64
N ARG A 135 73.17 -0.34 55.58
CA ARG A 135 73.94 -0.15 54.33
C ARG A 135 74.23 -1.45 53.58
N MET A 136 74.25 -2.59 54.28
CA MET A 136 74.41 -3.93 53.70
C MET A 136 73.22 -4.41 52.84
N PHE A 137 72.02 -3.84 53.04
CA PHE A 137 70.82 -4.13 52.25
C PHE A 137 70.45 -2.99 51.29
N SER A 138 71.37 -2.04 51.06
CA SER A 138 71.19 -0.91 50.13
C SER A 138 70.89 -1.30 48.68
N HIS A 139 71.18 -2.55 48.30
CA HIS A 139 70.91 -3.13 46.98
C HIS A 139 69.57 -3.90 46.95
N HIS A 140 68.82 -3.95 48.05
CA HIS A 140 67.52 -4.61 48.09
C HIS A 140 66.44 -3.69 47.52
N GLU A 141 65.73 -4.17 46.52
CA GLU A 141 64.59 -3.43 45.95
C GLU A 141 63.35 -3.64 46.84
N ILE A 142 62.81 -2.54 47.36
CA ILE A 142 61.68 -2.56 48.31
C ILE A 142 60.56 -1.67 47.77
N VAL A 143 59.47 -2.32 47.36
CA VAL A 143 58.25 -1.68 46.85
C VAL A 143 57.14 -1.69 47.89
N SER A 144 56.09 -0.89 47.73
CA SER A 144 54.87 -1.09 48.53
C SER A 144 54.22 -2.42 48.15
N LEU A 145 53.54 -3.08 49.10
CA LEU A 145 52.95 -4.40 48.89
C LEU A 145 51.96 -4.42 47.70
N ALA A 146 51.19 -3.34 47.51
CA ALA A 146 50.30 -3.14 46.37
C ALA A 146 51.00 -2.93 45.01
N LYS A 147 52.29 -2.55 45.01
CA LYS A 147 53.14 -2.45 43.82
C LYS A 147 54.10 -3.64 43.65
N ARG A 148 53.89 -4.72 44.42
CA ARG A 148 54.64 -5.97 44.24
C ARG A 148 54.49 -6.43 42.81
N THR A 149 55.60 -6.44 42.07
CA THR A 149 55.68 -7.10 40.77
C THR A 149 55.36 -8.58 41.00
N LYS A 150 54.13 -9.01 40.69
CA LYS A 150 53.70 -10.42 40.69
C LYS A 150 54.36 -11.17 39.51
N ALA A 151 55.63 -10.89 39.21
CA ALA A 151 56.48 -11.51 38.21
C ALA A 151 56.93 -12.91 38.65
N LYS A 152 55.98 -13.73 39.10
CA LYS A 152 56.11 -15.19 39.07
C LYS A 152 56.28 -15.56 37.59
N HIS A 153 57.53 -15.66 37.14
CA HIS A 153 57.85 -16.21 35.83
C HIS A 153 57.12 -17.56 35.75
N ARG A 154 56.13 -17.65 34.86
CA ARG A 154 55.34 -18.86 34.71
C ARG A 154 56.32 -19.95 34.30
N LYS A 155 56.43 -20.99 35.15
CA LYS A 155 57.27 -22.14 34.88
C LYS A 155 56.54 -23.12 33.98
N CYS A 156 57.29 -23.81 33.13
CA CYS A 156 56.78 -24.87 32.29
C CYS A 156 56.31 -26.05 33.14
N SER A 157 55.05 -26.45 32.99
CA SER A 157 54.44 -27.53 33.78
C SER A 157 55.10 -28.91 33.57
N LEU A 158 55.89 -29.08 32.50
CA LEU A 158 56.61 -30.31 32.18
C LEU A 158 58.08 -30.29 32.64
N HIS A 159 58.66 -29.10 32.83
CA HIS A 159 60.12 -28.92 32.87
C HIS A 159 60.63 -28.01 34.00
N GLU A 160 59.72 -27.33 34.70
CA GLU A 160 59.93 -26.34 35.78
C GLU A 160 60.86 -25.14 35.48
N GLU A 161 61.35 -25.05 34.24
CA GLU A 161 62.06 -23.91 33.67
C GLU A 161 61.11 -22.73 33.38
N PRO A 162 61.57 -21.46 33.44
CA PRO A 162 60.77 -20.33 32.99
C PRO A 162 60.41 -20.45 31.50
N TYR A 163 59.19 -20.04 31.14
CA TYR A 163 58.89 -19.75 29.74
C TYR A 163 59.73 -18.54 29.28
N ILE A 164 60.29 -18.64 28.07
CA ILE A 164 61.15 -17.60 27.46
C ILE A 164 60.82 -17.35 25.97
N LEU A 165 60.10 -18.28 25.34
CA LEU A 165 59.72 -18.24 23.93
C LEU A 165 58.20 -18.44 23.80
N PHE A 166 57.63 -18.01 22.69
CA PHE A 166 56.24 -18.23 22.31
C PHE A 166 56.17 -18.79 20.89
N SER A 167 55.40 -19.86 20.68
CA SER A 167 55.10 -20.39 19.36
C SER A 167 53.84 -19.71 18.81
N THR A 168 53.97 -18.98 17.71
CA THR A 168 52.84 -18.30 17.06
C THR A 168 51.91 -19.29 16.36
N GLU A 169 52.46 -20.37 15.82
CA GLU A 169 51.73 -21.51 15.23
C GLU A 169 50.86 -22.23 16.26
N ASN A 170 51.47 -22.71 17.35
CA ASN A 170 50.78 -23.52 18.38
C ASN A 170 50.15 -22.68 19.51
N LYS A 171 50.23 -21.35 19.44
CA LYS A 171 49.71 -20.37 20.42
C LYS A 171 50.04 -20.73 21.87
N SER A 172 51.27 -21.14 22.12
CA SER A 172 51.71 -21.69 23.42
C SER A 172 53.08 -21.14 23.85
N MET A 173 53.24 -21.00 25.16
CA MET A 173 54.50 -20.57 25.79
C MET A 173 55.45 -21.76 25.91
N LEU A 174 56.73 -21.55 25.59
CA LEU A 174 57.77 -22.57 25.55
C LEU A 174 58.96 -22.17 26.46
N CYS A 175 59.48 -23.15 27.19
CA CYS A 175 60.78 -23.03 27.84
C CYS A 175 61.90 -23.58 26.93
N ILE A 176 63.15 -23.34 27.31
CA ILE A 176 64.33 -23.78 26.55
C ILE A 176 64.44 -25.30 26.35
N LYS A 177 63.73 -26.13 27.14
CA LYS A 177 63.66 -27.59 26.93
C LYS A 177 62.61 -27.91 25.85
N CYS A 178 61.37 -27.46 26.02
CA CYS A 178 60.30 -27.60 25.02
C CYS A 178 60.73 -27.17 23.60
N PHE A 179 61.46 -26.05 23.47
CA PHE A 179 61.97 -25.60 22.17
C PHE A 179 62.99 -26.55 21.53
N ARG A 180 63.84 -27.21 22.34
CA ARG A 180 64.82 -28.20 21.88
C ARG A 180 64.19 -29.55 21.52
N ASP A 181 63.08 -29.89 22.17
CA ASP A 181 62.34 -31.14 21.94
C ASP A 181 61.36 -31.05 20.74
N MET A 182 61.06 -29.83 20.28
CA MET A 182 60.16 -29.57 19.15
C MET A 182 60.82 -29.82 17.79
N GLN A 183 60.03 -30.24 16.78
CA GLN A 183 60.48 -30.40 15.38
C GLN A 183 61.13 -29.12 14.83
N VAL A 184 62.10 -29.28 13.92
CA VAL A 184 62.98 -28.19 13.47
C VAL A 184 62.21 -27.14 12.67
N GLU A 185 61.21 -27.57 11.93
CA GLU A 185 60.34 -26.78 11.06
C GLU A 185 59.55 -25.75 11.89
N SER A 186 58.82 -26.21 12.92
CA SER A 186 58.04 -25.34 13.82
C SER A 186 58.88 -24.37 14.67
N ARG A 187 60.21 -24.57 14.77
CA ARG A 187 61.09 -23.61 15.47
C ARG A 187 61.16 -22.25 14.77
N THR A 188 60.91 -22.21 13.45
CA THR A 188 60.84 -20.96 12.68
C THR A 188 59.68 -20.07 13.09
N HIS A 189 58.65 -20.63 13.73
CA HIS A 189 57.48 -19.93 14.28
C HIS A 189 57.60 -19.62 15.78
N CYS A 190 58.82 -19.64 16.33
CA CYS A 190 59.10 -19.26 17.71
C CYS A 190 59.79 -17.89 17.79
N ILE A 191 59.23 -17.03 18.63
CA ILE A 191 59.76 -15.70 18.95
C ILE A 191 59.95 -15.57 20.46
N ASP A 192 60.75 -14.62 20.93
CA ASP A 192 60.87 -14.33 22.35
C ASP A 192 59.56 -13.75 22.92
N ILE A 193 59.38 -13.86 24.24
CA ILE A 193 58.13 -13.45 24.89
C ILE A 193 57.87 -11.95 24.80
N GLU A 194 58.90 -11.09 24.78
CA GLU A 194 58.70 -9.64 24.72
C GLU A 194 58.24 -9.22 23.32
N THR A 195 58.86 -9.75 22.26
CA THR A 195 58.39 -9.57 20.88
C THR A 195 56.99 -10.15 20.66
N ALA A 196 56.70 -11.33 21.23
CA ALA A 196 55.36 -11.93 21.17
C ALA A 196 54.30 -11.09 21.89
N TYR A 197 54.65 -10.49 23.03
CA TYR A 197 53.79 -9.60 23.77
C TYR A 197 53.52 -8.31 23.00
N ALA A 198 54.55 -7.68 22.43
CA ALA A 198 54.41 -6.48 21.59
C ALA A 198 53.49 -6.72 20.37
N GLN A 199 53.72 -7.80 19.62
CA GLN A 199 52.86 -8.19 18.50
C GLN A 199 51.43 -8.52 18.97
N GLY A 200 51.28 -9.19 20.11
CA GLY A 200 49.98 -9.49 20.70
C GLY A 200 49.20 -8.23 21.12
N CYS A 201 49.88 -7.21 21.64
CA CYS A 201 49.31 -5.90 21.94
C CYS A 201 48.84 -5.19 20.66
N GLU A 202 49.66 -5.10 19.62
CA GLU A 202 49.29 -4.48 18.34
C GLU A 202 48.07 -5.17 17.69
N MET A 203 48.06 -6.51 17.69
CA MET A 203 46.91 -7.28 17.19
C MET A 203 45.63 -7.05 18.03
N LEU A 204 45.76 -6.91 19.35
CA LEU A 204 44.63 -6.62 20.23
C LEU A 204 44.12 -5.19 20.04
N ASP A 205 45.00 -4.20 19.92
CA ASP A 205 44.63 -2.81 19.67
C ASP A 205 43.90 -2.67 18.33
N GLN A 206 44.37 -3.36 17.28
CA GLN A 206 43.67 -3.39 15.99
C GLN A 206 42.28 -4.04 16.09
N ALA A 207 42.14 -5.13 16.86
CA ALA A 207 40.83 -5.75 17.10
C ALA A 207 39.89 -4.83 17.91
N VAL A 208 40.42 -4.10 18.90
CA VAL A 208 39.68 -3.12 19.70
C VAL A 208 39.22 -1.93 18.84
N LEU A 209 40.03 -1.48 17.86
CA LEU A 209 39.61 -0.44 16.91
C LEU A 209 38.41 -0.88 16.07
N VAL A 210 38.43 -2.09 15.52
CA VAL A 210 37.28 -2.65 14.76
C VAL A 210 36.02 -2.76 15.63
N VAL A 211 36.15 -3.18 16.90
CA VAL A 211 35.01 -3.24 17.82
C VAL A 211 34.48 -1.84 18.19
N LYS A 212 35.35 -0.83 18.32
CA LYS A 212 34.93 0.57 18.54
C LYS A 212 34.19 1.15 17.33
N GLU A 213 34.65 0.85 16.12
CA GLU A 213 33.96 1.26 14.88
C GLU A 213 32.57 0.63 14.79
N LEU A 214 32.47 -0.68 15.05
CA LEU A 214 31.20 -1.39 15.13
C LEU A 214 30.28 -0.83 16.23
N GLN A 215 30.82 -0.45 17.39
CA GLN A 215 30.06 0.19 18.47
C GLN A 215 29.46 1.53 18.01
N THR A 216 30.25 2.38 17.37
CA THR A 216 29.79 3.68 16.84
C THR A 216 28.70 3.48 15.78
N SER A 217 28.95 2.64 14.78
CA SER A 217 28.00 2.34 13.71
C SER A 217 26.69 1.75 14.24
N THR A 218 26.76 0.88 15.26
CA THR A 218 25.57 0.33 15.93
C THR A 218 24.80 1.41 16.69
N GLY A 219 25.49 2.34 17.35
CA GLY A 219 24.87 3.49 18.03
C GLY A 219 24.15 4.43 17.07
N GLU A 220 24.77 4.75 15.93
CA GLU A 220 24.17 5.54 14.86
C GLU A 220 22.96 4.84 14.24
N ALA A 221 23.04 3.53 13.98
CA ALA A 221 21.91 2.74 13.48
C ALA A 221 20.73 2.71 14.47
N ILE A 222 20.99 2.58 15.78
CA ILE A 222 19.95 2.66 16.82
C ILE A 222 19.32 4.05 16.85
N HIS A 223 20.11 5.12 16.72
CA HIS A 223 19.60 6.49 16.69
C HIS A 223 18.72 6.73 15.45
N LEU A 224 19.17 6.30 14.26
CA LEU A 224 18.41 6.38 13.01
C LEU A 224 17.09 5.60 13.09
N LEU A 225 17.12 4.36 13.57
CA LEU A 225 15.90 3.54 13.72
C LEU A 225 14.92 4.17 14.72
N ARG A 226 15.40 4.75 15.83
CA ARG A 226 14.54 5.51 16.77
C ARG A 226 13.92 6.75 16.11
N ALA A 227 14.68 7.48 15.29
CA ALA A 227 14.16 8.63 14.54
C ALA A 227 13.08 8.22 13.51
N MET A 228 13.34 7.17 12.72
CA MET A 228 12.37 6.62 11.76
C MET A 228 11.09 6.12 12.43
N ILE A 229 11.18 5.50 13.61
CA ILE A 229 9.99 5.10 14.40
C ILE A 229 9.19 6.33 14.85
N GLY A 230 9.87 7.44 15.19
CA GLY A 230 9.22 8.72 15.49
C GLY A 230 8.51 9.32 14.27
N GLU A 231 9.18 9.36 13.13
CA GLU A 231 8.65 9.85 11.86
C GLU A 231 7.43 9.05 11.39
N VAL A 232 7.47 7.71 11.44
CA VAL A 232 6.34 6.85 11.10
C VAL A 232 5.11 7.13 11.98
N ARG A 233 5.30 7.49 13.25
CA ARG A 233 4.18 7.86 14.15
C ARG A 233 3.56 9.20 13.76
N LEU A 234 4.38 10.21 13.47
CA LEU A 234 3.90 11.51 12.99
C LEU A 234 3.18 11.38 11.64
N ASN A 235 3.72 10.60 10.71
CA ASN A 235 3.09 10.36 9.40
C ASN A 235 1.70 9.70 9.53
N VAL A 236 1.47 8.83 10.52
CA VAL A 236 0.14 8.27 10.79
C VAL A 236 -0.82 9.36 11.29
N GLU A 237 -0.38 10.23 12.21
CA GLU A 237 -1.19 11.35 12.71
C GLU A 237 -1.56 12.35 11.58
N ASP A 238 -0.61 12.64 10.68
CA ASP A 238 -0.83 13.52 9.52
C ASP A 238 -1.78 12.89 8.48
N GLU A 239 -1.64 11.59 8.17
CA GLU A 239 -2.57 10.87 7.26
C GLU A 239 -3.99 10.75 7.86
N GLU A 240 -4.12 10.43 9.14
CA GLU A 240 -5.43 10.42 9.83
C GLU A 240 -6.11 11.80 9.78
N SER A 241 -5.34 12.86 9.98
CA SER A 241 -5.78 14.26 9.86
C SER A 241 -6.22 14.60 8.42
N ALA A 242 -5.44 14.20 7.41
CA ALA A 242 -5.73 14.42 6.00
C ALA A 242 -7.03 13.70 5.57
N ILE A 243 -7.20 12.43 5.97
CA ILE A 243 -8.42 11.64 5.73
C ILE A 243 -9.64 12.33 6.35
N CYS A 244 -9.55 12.75 7.62
CA CYS A 244 -10.63 13.45 8.31
C CYS A 244 -10.99 14.78 7.64
N SER A 245 -9.98 15.56 7.23
CA SER A 245 -10.15 16.83 6.52
C SER A 245 -10.89 16.65 5.18
N LEU A 246 -10.47 15.66 4.38
CA LEU A 246 -11.12 15.33 3.12
C LEU A 246 -12.58 14.89 3.33
N PHE A 247 -12.84 14.01 4.29
CA PHE A 247 -14.20 13.54 4.58
C PHE A 247 -15.14 14.67 5.04
N ASN A 248 -14.66 15.56 5.91
CA ASN A 248 -15.47 16.70 6.38
C ASN A 248 -15.77 17.68 5.23
N SER A 249 -14.79 17.95 4.36
CA SER A 249 -14.96 18.78 3.16
C SER A 249 -15.98 18.20 2.17
N LEU A 250 -15.97 16.86 1.97
CA LEU A 250 -16.99 16.15 1.20
C LEU A 250 -18.39 16.34 1.78
N GLN A 251 -18.52 16.15 3.10
CA GLN A 251 -19.80 16.26 3.80
C GLN A 251 -20.36 17.68 3.74
N GLU A 252 -19.52 18.71 3.91
CA GLU A 252 -19.92 20.11 3.82
C GLU A 252 -20.42 20.48 2.41
N ARG A 253 -19.67 20.09 1.35
CA ARG A 253 -20.09 20.34 -0.04
C ARG A 253 -21.44 19.67 -0.36
N LEU A 254 -21.64 18.42 0.06
CA LEU A 254 -22.91 17.72 -0.11
C LEU A 254 -24.05 18.37 0.68
N ALA A 255 -23.77 18.88 1.89
CA ALA A 255 -24.76 19.57 2.72
C ALA A 255 -25.21 20.90 2.10
N GLU A 256 -24.28 21.74 1.62
CA GLU A 256 -24.64 23.01 0.95
C GLU A 256 -25.34 22.75 -0.39
N ARG A 257 -24.95 21.70 -1.12
CA ARG A 257 -25.63 21.26 -2.33
C ARG A 257 -27.08 20.85 -2.07
N LYS A 258 -27.31 20.02 -1.05
CA LYS A 258 -28.65 19.63 -0.58
C LYS A 258 -29.50 20.86 -0.24
N LYS A 259 -28.95 21.80 0.54
CA LYS A 259 -29.61 23.04 0.95
C LYS A 259 -29.98 23.92 -0.25
N THR A 260 -29.12 24.01 -1.25
CA THR A 260 -29.37 24.74 -2.50
C THR A 260 -30.52 24.12 -3.30
N LEU A 261 -30.49 22.78 -3.48
CA LEU A 261 -31.54 22.06 -4.21
C LEU A 261 -32.91 22.13 -3.51
N LEU A 262 -32.95 22.09 -2.19
CA LEU A 262 -34.18 22.27 -1.40
C LEU A 262 -34.75 23.68 -1.56
N LYS A 263 -33.91 24.73 -1.52
CA LYS A 263 -34.35 26.11 -1.80
C LYS A 263 -34.90 26.26 -3.21
N ALA A 264 -34.26 25.65 -4.22
CA ALA A 264 -34.75 25.68 -5.60
C ALA A 264 -36.12 25.00 -5.74
N ALA A 265 -36.33 23.85 -5.09
CA ALA A 265 -37.62 23.17 -5.07
C ALA A 265 -38.72 24.01 -4.39
N GLN A 266 -38.40 24.65 -3.25
CA GLN A 266 -39.31 25.55 -2.54
C GLN A 266 -39.68 26.78 -3.37
N SER A 267 -38.70 27.41 -4.01
CA SER A 267 -38.95 28.57 -4.89
C SER A 267 -39.83 28.21 -6.10
N GLN A 268 -39.61 27.05 -6.75
CA GLN A 268 -40.50 26.56 -7.80
C GLN A 268 -41.92 26.26 -7.29
N HIS A 269 -42.05 25.72 -6.07
CA HIS A 269 -43.35 25.50 -5.46
C HIS A 269 -44.10 26.84 -5.26
N GLU A 270 -43.46 27.80 -4.60
CA GLU A 270 -44.06 29.11 -4.29
C GLU A 270 -44.48 29.89 -5.55
N GLU A 271 -43.61 29.94 -6.57
CA GLU A 271 -43.91 30.61 -7.83
C GLU A 271 -45.13 29.99 -8.53
N LYS A 272 -45.16 28.66 -8.63
CA LYS A 272 -46.23 27.91 -9.30
C LYS A 272 -47.55 27.97 -8.55
N GLU A 273 -47.49 27.82 -7.22
CA GLU A 273 -48.68 27.92 -6.37
C GLU A 273 -49.29 29.32 -6.46
N LYS A 274 -48.46 30.38 -6.46
CA LYS A 274 -48.91 31.76 -6.66
C LYS A 274 -49.57 31.95 -8.03
N ALA A 275 -48.93 31.53 -9.13
CA ALA A 275 -49.49 31.67 -10.47
C ALA A 275 -50.82 30.92 -10.66
N LEU A 276 -50.97 29.74 -10.03
CA LEU A 276 -52.22 28.98 -10.03
C LEU A 276 -53.31 29.63 -9.16
N LYS A 277 -52.96 30.18 -7.99
CA LYS A 277 -53.88 30.95 -7.13
C LYS A 277 -54.40 32.21 -7.83
N GLU A 278 -53.55 32.91 -8.59
CA GLU A 278 -53.93 34.09 -9.39
C GLU A 278 -54.88 33.74 -10.55
N GLN A 279 -54.68 32.59 -11.20
CA GLN A 279 -55.64 32.08 -12.20
C GLN A 279 -56.97 31.66 -11.55
N LEU A 280 -56.91 30.98 -10.40
CA LEU A 280 -58.10 30.55 -9.67
C LEU A 280 -58.96 31.73 -9.23
N SER A 281 -58.35 32.79 -8.69
CA SER A 281 -59.10 33.99 -8.26
C SER A 281 -59.77 34.70 -9.44
N HIS A 282 -59.09 34.81 -10.58
CA HIS A 282 -59.67 35.35 -11.82
C HIS A 282 -60.87 34.54 -12.31
N LEU A 283 -60.77 33.20 -12.36
CA LEU A 283 -61.88 32.33 -12.78
C LEU A 283 -63.04 32.35 -11.78
N THR A 284 -62.74 32.41 -10.48
CA THR A 284 -63.73 32.53 -9.40
C THR A 284 -64.51 33.85 -9.50
N ALA A 285 -63.87 34.95 -9.92
CA ALA A 285 -64.54 36.23 -10.15
C ALA A 285 -65.36 36.28 -11.45
N LEU A 286 -64.90 35.58 -12.50
CA LEU A 286 -65.60 35.49 -13.78
C LEU A 286 -66.92 34.72 -13.67
N LEU A 287 -66.95 33.63 -12.89
CA LEU A 287 -68.11 32.72 -12.84
C LEU A 287 -69.42 33.41 -12.38
N PRO A 288 -69.46 34.21 -11.28
CA PRO A 288 -70.64 35.00 -10.93
C PRO A 288 -71.04 36.01 -12.00
N THR A 289 -70.08 36.62 -12.70
CA THR A 289 -70.37 37.58 -13.78
C THR A 289 -71.09 36.90 -14.94
N LEU A 290 -70.67 35.69 -15.32
CA LEU A 290 -71.37 34.86 -16.30
C LEU A 290 -72.77 34.46 -15.82
N GLN A 291 -72.91 34.00 -14.57
CA GLN A 291 -74.20 33.60 -13.98
C GLN A 291 -75.21 34.75 -13.98
N VAL A 292 -74.81 35.96 -13.52
CA VAL A 292 -75.68 37.14 -13.53
C VAL A 292 -76.14 37.48 -14.94
N HIS A 293 -75.26 37.40 -15.95
CA HIS A 293 -75.64 37.67 -17.33
C HIS A 293 -76.57 36.61 -17.93
N LEU A 294 -76.38 35.33 -17.62
CA LEU A 294 -77.31 34.28 -18.04
C LEU A 294 -78.71 34.47 -17.41
N VAL A 295 -78.78 34.78 -16.12
CA VAL A 295 -80.06 35.08 -15.43
C VAL A 295 -80.72 36.33 -16.01
N THR A 296 -79.94 37.39 -16.29
CA THR A 296 -80.45 38.63 -16.92
C THR A 296 -81.06 38.35 -18.29
N CYS A 297 -80.44 37.47 -19.10
CA CYS A 297 -80.97 37.08 -20.40
C CYS A 297 -82.29 36.30 -20.27
N SER A 298 -82.36 35.35 -19.34
CA SER A 298 -83.58 34.58 -19.07
C SER A 298 -84.74 35.49 -18.64
N ALA A 299 -84.47 36.39 -17.67
CA ALA A 299 -85.44 37.37 -17.21
C ALA A 299 -85.93 38.27 -18.35
N PHE A 300 -85.02 38.87 -19.13
CA PHE A 300 -85.36 39.73 -20.26
C PHE A 300 -86.21 39.01 -21.32
N LEU A 301 -85.86 37.78 -21.70
CA LEU A 301 -86.63 36.99 -22.67
C LEU A 301 -88.02 36.59 -22.14
N SER A 302 -88.19 36.47 -20.82
CA SER A 302 -89.48 36.11 -20.20
C SER A 302 -90.43 37.29 -20.00
N SER A 303 -89.92 38.52 -19.92
CA SER A 303 -90.70 39.71 -19.55
C SER A 303 -90.79 40.80 -20.61
N ALA A 304 -89.81 40.91 -21.52
CA ALA A 304 -89.78 41.99 -22.51
C ALA A 304 -90.83 41.78 -23.60
N ASN A 305 -91.64 42.81 -23.86
CA ASN A 305 -92.51 42.83 -25.03
C ASN A 305 -91.74 43.17 -26.32
N LYS A 306 -92.39 43.03 -27.48
CA LYS A 306 -91.74 43.20 -28.79
C LYS A 306 -91.07 44.56 -29.01
N TYR A 307 -91.52 45.62 -28.34
CA TYR A 307 -90.93 46.96 -28.47
C TYR A 307 -89.70 47.11 -27.57
N GLU A 308 -89.81 46.71 -26.30
CA GLU A 308 -88.70 46.67 -25.34
C GLU A 308 -87.55 45.76 -25.83
N PHE A 309 -87.90 44.65 -26.48
CA PHE A 309 -86.91 43.75 -27.09
C PHE A 309 -86.12 44.43 -28.21
N LEU A 310 -86.78 45.18 -29.10
CA LEU A 310 -86.10 45.85 -30.21
C LEU A 310 -85.24 47.04 -29.74
N ASP A 311 -85.66 47.73 -28.68
CA ASP A 311 -84.91 48.83 -28.07
C ASP A 311 -83.66 48.34 -27.31
N MET A 312 -83.83 47.39 -26.39
CA MET A 312 -82.76 46.98 -25.46
C MET A 312 -82.04 45.67 -25.83
N GLY A 313 -82.65 44.80 -26.63
CA GLY A 313 -82.13 43.45 -26.91
C GLY A 313 -80.79 43.45 -27.64
N TYR A 314 -80.58 44.39 -28.58
CA TYR A 314 -79.30 44.53 -29.27
C TYR A 314 -78.16 44.98 -28.34
N GLN A 315 -78.45 45.82 -27.34
CA GLN A 315 -77.46 46.22 -26.34
C GLN A 315 -77.04 45.04 -25.45
N LEU A 316 -78.00 44.20 -25.05
CA LEU A 316 -77.72 42.96 -24.31
C LEU A 316 -76.89 41.97 -25.16
N MET A 317 -77.24 41.78 -26.43
CA MET A 317 -76.46 40.94 -27.35
C MET A 317 -75.03 41.46 -27.54
N GLU A 318 -74.83 42.77 -27.63
CA GLU A 318 -73.48 43.34 -27.73
C GLU A 318 -72.69 43.18 -26.42
N ARG A 319 -73.34 43.36 -25.26
CA ARG A 319 -72.74 43.10 -23.94
C ARG A 319 -72.25 41.65 -23.83
N LEU A 320 -73.07 40.67 -24.22
CA LEU A 320 -72.67 39.25 -24.27
C LEU A 320 -71.50 39.02 -25.23
N LYS A 321 -71.56 39.59 -26.45
CA LYS A 321 -70.45 39.49 -27.42
C LYS A 321 -69.14 40.07 -26.87
N ARG A 322 -69.19 41.16 -26.10
CA ARG A 322 -68.02 41.75 -25.43
C ARG A 322 -67.49 40.84 -24.31
N ILE A 323 -68.36 40.23 -23.50
CA ILE A 323 -67.97 39.28 -22.45
C ILE A 323 -67.28 38.03 -23.02
N VAL A 324 -67.81 37.47 -24.12
CA VAL A 324 -67.22 36.29 -24.78
C VAL A 324 -65.89 36.62 -25.46
N LYS A 325 -65.69 37.86 -25.92
CA LYS A 325 -64.43 38.33 -26.54
C LYS A 325 -63.33 38.70 -25.54
N LEU A 326 -63.59 38.73 -24.23
CA LEU A 326 -62.55 38.93 -23.23
C LEU A 326 -61.61 37.71 -23.16
N PRO A 327 -60.30 37.92 -22.92
CA PRO A 327 -59.31 36.83 -22.88
C PRO A 327 -59.41 36.04 -21.56
N HIS A 328 -60.18 34.95 -21.57
CA HIS A 328 -60.36 34.07 -20.40
C HIS A 328 -59.33 32.93 -20.38
N ARG A 329 -58.49 32.87 -19.34
CA ARG A 329 -57.50 31.78 -19.17
C ARG A 329 -58.13 30.55 -18.51
N LEU A 330 -58.89 29.78 -19.29
CA LEU A 330 -59.61 28.59 -18.85
C LEU A 330 -58.74 27.32 -18.68
N ARG A 331 -57.46 27.36 -19.07
CA ARG A 331 -56.50 26.25 -18.91
C ARG A 331 -55.34 26.68 -18.00
N PRO A 332 -54.77 25.77 -17.18
CA PRO A 332 -53.59 26.05 -16.37
C PRO A 332 -52.42 26.54 -17.24
N VAL A 333 -51.82 27.66 -16.87
CA VAL A 333 -50.69 28.27 -17.58
C VAL A 333 -49.35 27.59 -17.24
N GLN A 334 -49.28 26.86 -16.12
CA GLN A 334 -48.06 26.21 -15.65
C GLN A 334 -48.32 24.75 -15.24
N SER A 335 -47.30 23.91 -15.39
CA SER A 335 -47.29 22.51 -14.94
C SER A 335 -46.99 22.40 -13.45
N SER A 336 -47.71 21.51 -12.76
CA SER A 336 -47.55 21.21 -11.33
C SER A 336 -46.28 20.43 -10.99
N LYS A 337 -45.56 19.86 -11.97
CA LYS A 337 -44.31 19.12 -11.73
C LYS A 337 -43.19 20.07 -11.27
N ILE A 338 -42.51 19.76 -10.17
CA ILE A 338 -41.26 20.40 -9.74
C ILE A 338 -40.10 19.55 -10.25
N ASN A 339 -39.07 20.17 -10.84
CA ASN A 339 -37.86 19.47 -11.25
C ASN A 339 -36.61 20.27 -10.86
N THR A 340 -35.70 19.64 -10.14
CA THR A 340 -34.42 20.21 -9.70
C THR A 340 -33.21 19.41 -10.18
N GLU A 341 -33.41 18.37 -11.00
CA GLU A 341 -32.36 17.50 -11.55
C GLU A 341 -31.38 16.96 -10.49
N TYR A 342 -31.89 16.77 -9.26
CA TYR A 342 -31.09 16.53 -8.06
C TYR A 342 -30.05 15.42 -8.20
N ARG A 343 -30.31 14.38 -8.99
CA ARG A 343 -29.36 13.28 -9.27
C ARG A 343 -28.12 13.79 -10.00
N SER A 344 -28.32 14.46 -11.15
CA SER A 344 -27.26 15.07 -11.96
C SER A 344 -26.51 16.14 -11.17
N GLU A 345 -27.22 16.92 -10.37
CA GLU A 345 -26.64 17.98 -9.54
C GLU A 345 -25.76 17.42 -8.40
N PHE A 346 -26.12 16.27 -7.79
CA PHE A 346 -25.26 15.56 -6.84
C PHE A 346 -24.09 14.84 -7.54
N ALA A 347 -24.31 14.22 -8.70
CA ALA A 347 -23.25 13.57 -9.47
C ALA A 347 -22.13 14.57 -9.82
N ARG A 348 -22.46 15.73 -10.37
CA ARG A 348 -21.50 16.82 -10.66
C ARG A 348 -20.80 17.40 -9.41
N CYS A 349 -21.39 17.21 -8.22
CA CYS A 349 -20.75 17.60 -6.96
C CYS A 349 -19.63 16.61 -6.55
N LEU A 350 -19.78 15.34 -6.91
CA LEU A 350 -18.86 14.24 -6.62
C LEU A 350 -17.82 14.01 -7.73
N GLU A 351 -18.14 14.39 -8.97
CA GLU A 351 -17.29 14.24 -10.16
C GLU A 351 -15.83 14.74 -10.00
N PRO A 352 -15.54 15.92 -9.41
CA PRO A 352 -14.16 16.34 -9.17
C PRO A 352 -13.36 15.42 -8.24
N LEU A 353 -14.04 14.59 -7.45
CA LEU A 353 -13.44 13.71 -6.45
C LEU A 353 -13.27 12.29 -7.00
N LEU A 354 -14.17 11.87 -7.90
CA LEU A 354 -13.97 10.68 -8.73
C LEU A 354 -12.76 10.85 -9.67
N GLN A 355 -12.53 12.06 -10.19
CA GLN A 355 -11.33 12.38 -10.97
C GLN A 355 -10.04 12.41 -10.12
N ILE A 356 -10.12 12.75 -8.82
CA ILE A 356 -8.96 12.64 -7.90
C ILE A 356 -8.54 11.17 -7.70
N ILE A 357 -9.49 10.23 -7.69
CA ILE A 357 -9.18 8.79 -7.62
C ILE A 357 -8.39 8.29 -8.85
N SER A 358 -8.49 8.97 -10.00
CA SER A 358 -7.75 8.62 -11.22
C SER A 358 -6.31 9.17 -11.26
N ARG A 359 -6.00 10.24 -10.50
CA ARG A 359 -4.66 10.89 -10.54
C ARG A 359 -3.74 10.45 -9.41
N ARG A 360 -2.98 9.37 -9.67
CA ARG A 360 -1.68 8.89 -9.11
C ARG A 360 -1.36 9.06 -7.60
N PRO A 361 -0.68 8.07 -6.96
CA PRO A 361 -0.01 8.30 -5.68
C PRO A 361 1.15 9.30 -5.80
N PRO A 362 1.55 9.97 -4.70
CA PRO A 362 2.56 11.03 -4.72
C PRO A 362 3.93 10.49 -5.13
N SER A 363 4.42 10.94 -6.28
CA SER A 363 5.80 10.69 -6.73
C SER A 363 6.66 11.89 -6.37
N VAL A 364 7.68 11.65 -5.55
CA VAL A 364 8.68 12.65 -5.16
C VAL A 364 9.58 13.00 -6.35
N ALA A 365 9.53 14.26 -6.81
CA ALA A 365 10.67 15.02 -7.36
C ALA A 365 10.21 16.42 -7.84
N GLY A 366 11.06 17.44 -7.67
CA GLY A 366 10.82 18.78 -8.19
C GLY A 366 11.63 19.11 -9.45
N SER A 367 11.66 20.40 -9.81
CA SER A 367 12.41 21.04 -10.92
C SER A 367 11.72 20.99 -12.30
N THR A 368 10.92 21.99 -12.72
CA THR A 368 11.22 23.38 -13.19
C THR A 368 11.62 23.53 -14.66
N SER A 369 10.86 24.35 -15.42
CA SER A 369 11.44 25.30 -16.41
C SER A 369 10.44 26.33 -16.99
N VAL A 370 10.78 27.62 -16.85
CA VAL A 370 10.64 28.74 -17.84
C VAL A 370 9.21 29.12 -18.31
N VAL A 371 8.58 30.21 -17.86
CA VAL A 371 8.83 31.68 -18.03
C VAL A 371 8.39 32.29 -19.38
N THR A 372 7.25 33.02 -19.31
CA THR A 372 6.88 34.31 -19.94
C THR A 372 5.50 34.71 -19.37
N SER A 373 5.03 35.96 -19.26
CA SER A 373 5.70 37.29 -19.21
C SER A 373 4.72 38.37 -18.68
N SER A 374 5.25 39.41 -18.01
CA SER A 374 4.63 40.74 -17.72
C SER A 374 3.24 40.83 -17.04
N GLY A 375 3.19 41.38 -15.81
CA GLY A 375 1.90 41.63 -15.11
C GLY A 375 1.98 42.30 -13.71
N GLN A 376 2.77 43.37 -13.59
CA GLN A 376 2.89 44.35 -12.48
C GLN A 376 1.86 44.33 -11.31
N GLY A 377 2.30 44.10 -10.06
CA GLY A 377 1.49 44.33 -8.84
C GLY A 377 2.18 43.93 -7.52
N ASN A 378 2.41 44.90 -6.62
CA ASN A 378 3.03 44.69 -5.28
C ASN A 378 2.18 43.82 -4.33
N TRP A 379 2.80 43.14 -3.34
CA TRP A 379 2.80 43.51 -1.91
C TRP A 379 3.55 42.45 -1.03
N ARG A 380 4.64 42.87 -0.35
CA ARG A 380 5.19 42.42 0.97
C ARG A 380 5.11 40.91 1.34
N HIS A 381 6.17 40.16 1.69
CA HIS A 381 7.12 40.40 2.80
C HIS A 381 8.11 39.20 2.98
N ARG A 382 9.31 39.47 3.52
CA ARG A 382 10.25 38.53 4.20
C ARG A 382 11.12 37.52 3.41
N SER A 383 12.16 38.08 2.79
CA SER A 383 13.56 37.61 2.73
C SER A 383 13.92 36.22 3.30
N LEU A 384 14.36 35.34 2.40
CA LEU A 384 15.26 34.21 2.67
C LEU A 384 16.72 34.67 2.51
N MET A 385 17.56 34.32 3.48
CA MET A 385 19.02 34.40 3.54
C MET A 385 19.45 33.30 4.52
N ASP A 386 20.55 32.58 4.40
CA ASP A 386 21.54 32.36 3.33
C ASP A 386 22.21 31.03 3.72
N TRP A 387 22.26 30.01 2.85
CA TRP A 387 22.97 28.76 3.15
C TRP A 387 23.82 28.35 1.96
N ARG A 388 25.08 28.75 2.04
CA ARG A 388 26.11 28.40 1.06
C ARG A 388 26.58 26.96 1.22
N LEU A 389 26.92 26.38 0.08
CA LEU A 389 27.68 25.14 -0.07
C LEU A 389 28.89 25.02 0.87
N GLN A 390 29.11 23.79 1.35
CA GLN A 390 30.45 23.18 1.34
C GLN A 390 30.35 21.65 1.19
N SER A 391 31.26 21.07 0.42
CA SER A 391 31.36 19.62 0.16
C SER A 391 31.81 18.83 1.39
N PRO A 392 31.77 17.49 1.33
CA PRO A 392 33.04 16.82 1.07
C PRO A 392 32.97 15.63 0.10
N LEU A 393 34.10 15.40 -0.59
CA LEU A 393 34.49 14.11 -1.15
C LEU A 393 34.87 13.16 -0.01
N SER A 394 34.51 11.87 -0.08
CA SER A 394 35.35 10.69 0.25
C SER A 394 34.54 9.39 0.20
N LEU A 395 35.08 8.36 -0.46
CA LEU A 395 34.64 6.96 -0.30
C LEU A 395 35.20 6.40 1.02
N PRO A 396 34.61 5.30 1.54
CA PRO A 396 35.41 4.08 1.65
C PRO A 396 34.80 2.89 0.87
N CYS A 397 35.65 2.15 0.18
CA CYS A 397 35.29 0.86 -0.42
C CYS A 397 35.38 -0.24 0.66
N HIS A 398 34.34 -1.06 0.81
CA HIS A 398 34.45 -2.36 1.47
C HIS A 398 33.76 -3.47 0.68
N SER A 399 34.56 -4.44 0.23
CA SER A 399 34.16 -5.62 -0.53
C SER A 399 33.75 -6.76 0.42
N PRO A 400 32.68 -7.53 0.14
CA PRO A 400 32.47 -8.83 0.79
C PRO A 400 33.43 -9.88 0.22
N SER A 401 34.19 -10.54 1.09
CA SER A 401 35.11 -11.61 0.71
C SER A 401 34.40 -12.89 0.26
N LEU A 402 35.06 -13.65 -0.61
CA LEU A 402 34.76 -15.07 -0.86
C LEU A 402 34.74 -15.87 0.45
N SER A 403 33.62 -16.52 0.75
CA SER A 403 33.53 -17.86 1.38
C SER A 403 32.08 -18.18 1.76
N GLU A 404 31.35 -18.90 0.90
CA GLU A 404 30.54 -20.10 1.25
C GLU A 404 29.68 -20.54 0.05
N MET A 405 29.86 -21.80 -0.36
CA MET A 405 29.02 -22.46 -1.36
C MET A 405 28.40 -23.72 -0.73
N PRO A 406 27.06 -23.82 -0.65
CA PRO A 406 26.38 -25.09 -0.49
C PRO A 406 26.15 -25.72 -1.86
N VAL A 407 26.74 -26.90 -2.10
CA VAL A 407 26.52 -27.69 -3.32
C VAL A 407 25.19 -28.43 -3.21
N GLY A 408 24.27 -28.15 -4.15
CA GLY A 408 23.29 -29.12 -4.65
C GLY A 408 22.08 -29.46 -3.78
N SER A 409 20.94 -28.85 -4.10
CA SER A 409 19.68 -29.60 -4.30
C SER A 409 18.76 -28.84 -5.25
N GLY A 410 18.23 -29.53 -6.27
CA GLY A 410 17.54 -28.89 -7.38
C GLY A 410 16.07 -28.59 -7.11
N PHE A 411 15.76 -27.33 -6.78
CA PHE A 411 14.42 -26.75 -7.00
C PHE A 411 14.55 -25.31 -7.48
N GLY A 412 14.67 -25.14 -8.80
CA GLY A 412 14.75 -23.82 -9.43
C GLY A 412 13.43 -23.07 -9.36
N ARG A 413 13.24 -22.24 -8.32
CA ARG A 413 12.18 -21.21 -8.30
C ARG A 413 12.55 -20.09 -9.27
N LYS A 414 12.17 -20.25 -10.55
CA LYS A 414 12.11 -19.14 -11.51
C LYS A 414 11.13 -18.07 -11.00
N PRO A 415 11.51 -16.78 -10.95
CA PRO A 415 10.58 -15.71 -10.63
C PRO A 415 9.74 -15.36 -11.88
N THR A 416 8.71 -16.14 -12.18
CA THR A 416 7.79 -15.89 -13.30
C THR A 416 6.35 -16.33 -12.99
N SER A 417 5.46 -15.39 -12.63
CA SER A 417 3.99 -15.55 -12.84
C SER A 417 3.14 -14.27 -12.61
N HIS A 418 3.58 -13.08 -13.03
CA HIS A 418 2.67 -11.91 -13.06
C HIS A 418 2.76 -11.03 -14.32
N ARG A 419 3.92 -10.91 -14.97
CA ARG A 419 4.12 -9.95 -16.07
C ARG A 419 3.56 -10.35 -17.45
N ASN A 420 3.09 -11.60 -17.63
CA ASN A 420 2.72 -12.18 -18.94
C ASN A 420 1.23 -12.56 -19.09
N ILE A 421 0.38 -12.30 -18.09
CA ILE A 421 -0.97 -12.91 -18.02
C ILE A 421 -2.04 -12.05 -18.72
N CYS A 422 -1.91 -10.73 -18.75
CA CYS A 422 -2.94 -9.85 -19.31
C CYS A 422 -2.80 -9.64 -20.83
N THR A 423 -1.60 -9.32 -21.32
CA THR A 423 -1.33 -8.99 -22.73
C THR A 423 -1.70 -10.13 -23.68
N LYS A 424 -1.33 -11.38 -23.33
CA LYS A 424 -1.53 -12.54 -24.22
C LYS A 424 -2.99 -12.92 -24.44
N VAL A 425 -3.89 -12.53 -23.54
CA VAL A 425 -5.33 -12.77 -23.70
C VAL A 425 -5.90 -11.76 -24.69
N LEU A 426 -5.60 -10.47 -24.50
CA LEU A 426 -6.01 -9.39 -25.43
C LEU A 426 -5.46 -9.60 -26.85
N LEU A 427 -4.23 -10.10 -26.98
CA LEU A 427 -3.62 -10.42 -28.28
C LEU A 427 -4.20 -11.69 -28.94
N ALA A 428 -4.92 -12.52 -28.20
CA ALA A 428 -5.57 -13.74 -28.73
C ALA A 428 -7.01 -13.49 -29.21
N GLU A 429 -7.66 -12.40 -28.80
CA GLU A 429 -9.04 -12.05 -29.19
C GLU A 429 -9.16 -11.51 -30.64
N GLY A 430 -8.05 -11.36 -31.36
CA GLY A 430 -8.02 -11.11 -32.80
C GLY A 430 -8.49 -9.72 -33.26
N ARG A 431 -8.92 -8.85 -32.35
CA ARG A 431 -9.25 -7.45 -32.67
C ARG A 431 -7.97 -6.60 -32.70
N GLU A 432 -7.65 -6.11 -33.88
CA GLU A 432 -6.65 -5.07 -34.09
C GLU A 432 -7.18 -3.76 -33.50
N THR A 433 -6.56 -3.28 -32.42
CA THR A 433 -6.83 -1.97 -31.82
C THR A 433 -5.47 -1.28 -31.61
N PRO A 434 -5.44 0.07 -31.53
CA PRO A 434 -4.20 0.78 -31.22
C PRO A 434 -3.52 0.29 -29.91
N PHE A 435 -4.31 -0.19 -28.96
CA PHE A 435 -3.82 -0.78 -27.71
C PHE A 435 -3.19 -2.17 -27.91
N THR A 436 -3.82 -3.05 -28.69
CA THR A 436 -3.24 -4.38 -28.98
C THR A 436 -1.99 -4.26 -29.86
N GLU A 437 -1.89 -3.26 -30.74
CA GLU A 437 -0.66 -2.95 -31.46
C GLU A 437 0.47 -2.44 -30.53
N HIS A 438 0.18 -1.44 -29.69
CA HIS A 438 1.13 -0.96 -28.68
C HIS A 438 1.67 -2.08 -27.80
N CYS A 439 0.79 -2.97 -27.33
CA CYS A 439 1.17 -4.14 -26.53
C CYS A 439 2.18 -5.06 -27.25
N ARG A 440 2.01 -5.31 -28.56
CA ARG A 440 2.96 -6.10 -29.35
C ARG A 440 4.31 -5.40 -29.49
N ASN A 441 4.30 -4.10 -29.75
CA ASN A 441 5.52 -3.31 -29.92
C ASN A 441 6.31 -3.24 -28.61
N TYR A 442 5.65 -2.97 -27.48
CA TYR A 442 6.27 -2.98 -26.15
C TYR A 442 6.84 -4.37 -25.77
N GLU A 443 6.12 -5.48 -26.05
CA GLU A 443 6.67 -6.83 -25.79
C GLU A 443 7.93 -7.12 -26.61
N ASN A 444 8.04 -6.57 -27.82
CA ASN A 444 9.23 -6.73 -28.67
C ASN A 444 10.40 -5.87 -28.15
N SER A 445 10.19 -4.57 -27.88
CA SER A 445 11.22 -3.69 -27.31
C SER A 445 11.73 -4.20 -25.96
N TYR A 446 10.82 -4.59 -25.06
CA TYR A 446 11.18 -5.15 -23.76
C TYR A 446 12.01 -6.43 -23.88
N ARG A 447 11.72 -7.30 -24.86
CA ARG A 447 12.49 -8.53 -25.11
C ARG A 447 13.90 -8.21 -25.62
N THR A 448 14.05 -7.21 -26.48
CA THR A 448 15.34 -6.74 -26.98
C THR A 448 16.20 -6.20 -25.83
N LEU A 449 15.65 -5.26 -25.03
CA LEU A 449 16.31 -4.72 -23.84
C LEU A 449 16.68 -5.80 -22.83
N GLN A 450 15.81 -6.79 -22.61
CA GLN A 450 16.10 -7.92 -21.72
C GLN A 450 17.31 -8.74 -22.19
N THR A 451 17.46 -8.94 -23.50
CA THR A 451 18.63 -9.62 -24.09
C THR A 451 19.90 -8.77 -23.97
N GLU A 452 19.83 -7.45 -24.23
CA GLU A 452 20.99 -6.55 -24.08
C GLU A 452 21.50 -6.49 -22.64
N ILE A 453 20.61 -6.36 -21.65
CA ILE A 453 20.94 -6.40 -20.22
C ILE A 453 21.58 -7.75 -19.82
N GLN A 454 21.11 -8.87 -20.38
CA GLN A 454 21.70 -10.17 -20.10
C GLN A 454 23.11 -10.28 -20.68
N ASN A 455 23.32 -9.86 -21.93
CA ASN A 455 24.64 -9.82 -22.56
C ASN A 455 25.63 -8.93 -21.79
N LEU A 456 25.17 -7.79 -21.26
CA LEU A 456 25.99 -6.91 -20.42
C LEU A 456 26.38 -7.58 -19.09
N LYS A 457 25.43 -8.27 -18.43
CA LYS A 457 25.72 -9.04 -17.20
C LYS A 457 26.75 -10.13 -17.44
N ASP A 458 26.66 -10.84 -18.57
CA ASP A 458 27.57 -11.92 -18.89
C ASP A 458 28.99 -11.37 -19.16
N GLN A 459 29.12 -10.23 -19.85
CA GLN A 459 30.40 -9.51 -20.05
C GLN A 459 31.02 -9.03 -18.71
N VAL A 460 30.21 -8.47 -17.81
CA VAL A 460 30.68 -8.04 -16.48
C VAL A 460 31.12 -9.24 -15.62
N GLN A 461 30.40 -10.37 -15.69
CA GLN A 461 30.78 -11.59 -14.98
C GLN A 461 32.07 -12.23 -15.55
N GLU A 462 32.26 -12.20 -16.87
CA GLU A 462 33.50 -12.65 -17.51
C GLU A 462 34.69 -11.80 -17.07
N MET A 463 34.56 -10.46 -17.15
CA MET A 463 35.58 -9.51 -16.66
C MET A 463 35.93 -9.75 -15.18
N HIS A 464 34.93 -9.96 -14.32
CA HIS A 464 35.14 -10.26 -12.90
C HIS A 464 35.89 -11.59 -12.70
N ARG A 465 35.62 -12.62 -13.51
CA ARG A 465 36.33 -13.91 -13.45
C ARG A 465 37.79 -13.77 -13.87
N ASP A 466 38.07 -13.02 -14.93
CA ASP A 466 39.43 -12.78 -15.42
C ASP A 466 40.27 -12.01 -14.38
N LEU A 467 39.71 -10.94 -13.79
CA LEU A 467 40.32 -10.20 -12.69
C LEU A 467 40.62 -11.09 -11.47
N THR A 468 39.68 -11.94 -11.07
CA THR A 468 39.80 -12.76 -9.85
C THR A 468 40.72 -13.98 -10.03
N LYS A 469 40.78 -14.55 -11.24
CA LYS A 469 41.40 -15.87 -11.47
C LYS A 469 42.69 -15.82 -12.28
N HIS A 470 42.82 -14.89 -13.22
CA HIS A 470 43.91 -14.90 -14.20
C HIS A 470 44.97 -13.83 -13.97
N HIS A 471 44.78 -12.89 -13.03
CA HIS A 471 45.67 -11.74 -12.80
C HIS A 471 46.07 -11.01 -14.10
N SER A 472 45.17 -11.03 -15.10
CA SER A 472 45.44 -10.48 -16.43
C SER A 472 45.47 -8.96 -16.38
N ILE A 473 46.34 -8.38 -17.20
CA ILE A 473 46.50 -6.93 -17.38
C ILE A 473 45.10 -6.30 -17.61
N ILE A 474 44.75 -5.34 -16.77
CA ILE A 474 43.45 -4.65 -16.80
C ILE A 474 43.32 -3.94 -18.15
N ASN A 475 42.43 -4.43 -19.01
CA ASN A 475 42.06 -3.71 -20.23
C ASN A 475 41.01 -2.66 -19.86
N THR A 476 41.49 -1.44 -19.59
CA THR A 476 40.67 -0.27 -19.24
C THR A 476 39.65 0.07 -20.33
N ASP A 477 40.00 -0.18 -21.59
CA ASP A 477 39.20 0.20 -22.76
C ASP A 477 37.92 -0.67 -22.83
N LYS A 478 38.04 -1.97 -22.55
CA LYS A 478 36.89 -2.88 -22.39
C LYS A 478 35.96 -2.49 -21.25
N MET A 479 36.49 -1.95 -20.14
CA MET A 479 35.65 -1.44 -19.05
C MET A 479 34.92 -0.16 -19.49
N GLY A 480 35.58 0.69 -20.27
CA GLY A 480 34.94 1.83 -20.95
C GLY A 480 33.78 1.41 -21.85
N GLU A 481 33.99 0.41 -22.72
CA GLU A 481 32.93 -0.15 -23.57
C GLU A 481 31.73 -0.70 -22.78
N ILE A 482 31.96 -1.36 -21.64
CA ILE A 482 30.91 -1.89 -20.77
C ILE A 482 30.09 -0.74 -20.15
N LEU A 483 30.75 0.31 -19.69
CA LEU A 483 30.07 1.49 -19.12
C LEU A 483 29.27 2.26 -20.18
N ASP A 484 29.82 2.42 -21.39
CA ASP A 484 29.14 3.09 -22.51
C ASP A 484 27.93 2.28 -23.00
N ARG A 485 28.04 0.95 -23.07
CA ARG A 485 26.90 0.06 -23.33
C ARG A 485 25.83 0.13 -22.24
N SER A 486 26.22 0.24 -20.96
CA SER A 486 25.27 0.43 -19.86
C SER A 486 24.49 1.73 -20.04
N LEU A 487 25.20 2.84 -20.29
CA LEU A 487 24.59 4.15 -20.52
C LEU A 487 23.66 4.16 -21.74
N ASN A 488 24.03 3.47 -22.83
CA ASN A 488 23.18 3.33 -24.00
C ASN A 488 21.89 2.53 -23.70
N ILE A 489 21.98 1.46 -22.90
CA ILE A 489 20.80 0.69 -22.46
C ILE A 489 19.90 1.56 -21.56
N ASP A 490 20.45 2.33 -20.63
CA ASP A 490 19.68 3.25 -19.78
C ASP A 490 18.95 4.32 -20.61
N ASN A 491 19.62 4.87 -21.64
CA ASN A 491 18.99 5.81 -22.58
C ASN A 491 17.84 5.17 -23.38
N GLN A 492 17.99 3.92 -23.85
CA GLN A 492 16.92 3.19 -24.52
C GLN A 492 15.73 2.93 -23.58
N ILE A 493 15.99 2.52 -22.33
CA ILE A 493 14.95 2.32 -21.31
C ILE A 493 14.19 3.62 -21.04
N ALA A 494 14.89 4.76 -20.94
CA ALA A 494 14.27 6.06 -20.74
C ALA A 494 13.40 6.48 -21.94
N ALA A 495 13.84 6.21 -23.17
CA ALA A 495 13.08 6.50 -24.39
C ALA A 495 11.81 5.64 -24.51
N GLU A 496 11.91 4.33 -24.23
CA GLU A 496 10.76 3.41 -24.18
C GLU A 496 9.78 3.80 -23.06
N TYR A 497 10.28 4.15 -21.87
CA TYR A 497 9.44 4.64 -20.77
C TYR A 497 8.67 5.91 -21.15
N SER A 498 9.34 6.89 -21.76
CA SER A 498 8.70 8.13 -22.26
C SER A 498 7.64 7.83 -23.34
N THR A 499 7.90 6.87 -24.22
CA THR A 499 6.96 6.46 -25.26
C THR A 499 5.70 5.81 -24.66
N VAL A 500 5.85 4.93 -23.67
CA VAL A 500 4.71 4.33 -22.95
C VAL A 500 3.91 5.39 -22.18
N GLU A 501 4.59 6.34 -21.51
CA GLU A 501 3.92 7.40 -20.75
C GLU A 501 3.20 8.43 -21.64
N THR A 502 3.67 8.69 -22.87
CA THR A 502 2.92 9.51 -23.84
C THR A 502 1.71 8.78 -24.41
N MET A 503 1.82 7.48 -24.69
CA MET A 503 0.68 6.67 -25.18
C MET A 503 -0.41 6.45 -24.13
N ARG A 504 -0.09 6.53 -22.83
CA ARG A 504 -1.07 6.50 -21.72
C ARG A 504 -2.22 7.49 -21.96
N VAL A 505 -1.91 8.75 -22.23
CA VAL A 505 -2.93 9.82 -22.36
C VAL A 505 -3.85 9.55 -23.55
N MET A 506 -3.27 9.12 -24.68
CA MET A 506 -4.03 8.73 -25.87
C MET A 506 -4.98 7.55 -25.60
N PHE A 507 -4.56 6.56 -24.79
CA PHE A 507 -5.43 5.44 -24.44
C PHE A 507 -6.51 5.81 -23.43
N GLU A 508 -6.20 6.68 -22.46
CA GLU A 508 -7.18 7.24 -21.53
C GLU A 508 -8.31 7.96 -22.31
N GLU A 509 -7.97 8.80 -23.30
CA GLU A 509 -8.96 9.45 -24.19
C GLU A 509 -9.80 8.44 -25.00
N ILE A 510 -9.17 7.44 -25.66
CA ILE A 510 -9.88 6.42 -26.46
C ILE A 510 -10.82 5.58 -25.59
N TRP A 511 -10.43 5.26 -24.35
CA TRP A 511 -11.26 4.49 -23.42
C TRP A 511 -12.45 5.31 -22.92
N ASP A 512 -12.25 6.60 -22.61
CA ASP A 512 -13.34 7.50 -22.19
C ASP A 512 -14.36 7.71 -23.33
N GLU A 513 -13.92 7.89 -24.58
CA GLU A 513 -14.80 7.96 -25.76
C GLU A 513 -15.61 6.67 -25.94
N THR A 514 -14.95 5.50 -25.81
CA THR A 514 -15.60 4.19 -25.93
C THR A 514 -16.62 3.97 -24.82
N LEU A 515 -16.29 4.35 -23.58
CA LEU A 515 -17.18 4.25 -22.43
C LEU A 515 -18.41 5.14 -22.59
N GLN A 516 -18.23 6.39 -23.05
CA GLN A 516 -19.33 7.31 -23.32
C GLN A 516 -20.24 6.77 -24.44
N MET A 517 -19.68 6.17 -25.49
CA MET A 517 -20.44 5.54 -26.57
C MET A 517 -21.34 4.41 -26.03
N VAL A 518 -20.77 3.49 -25.25
CA VAL A 518 -21.51 2.37 -24.64
C VAL A 518 -22.57 2.87 -23.65
N ASN A 519 -22.28 3.91 -22.85
CA ASN A 519 -23.28 4.51 -21.95
C ASN A 519 -24.46 5.11 -22.73
N ASN A 520 -24.20 5.82 -23.84
CA ASN A 520 -25.25 6.34 -24.72
C ASN A 520 -26.11 5.21 -25.32
N GLU A 521 -25.49 4.10 -25.74
CA GLU A 521 -26.21 2.92 -26.24
C GLU A 521 -27.10 2.28 -25.15
N GLN A 522 -26.61 2.21 -23.91
CA GLN A 522 -27.38 1.72 -22.77
C GLN A 522 -28.57 2.62 -22.43
N GLU A 523 -28.39 3.95 -22.40
CA GLU A 523 -29.48 4.91 -22.18
C GLU A 523 -30.58 4.79 -23.25
N ILE A 524 -30.19 4.63 -24.52
CA ILE A 524 -31.14 4.40 -25.62
C ILE A 524 -31.90 3.08 -25.43
N TYR A 525 -31.21 2.01 -25.03
CA TYR A 525 -31.84 0.71 -24.79
C TYR A 525 -32.80 0.73 -23.59
N GLU A 526 -32.45 1.41 -22.49
CA GLU A 526 -33.34 1.60 -21.35
C GLU A 526 -34.59 2.42 -21.71
N ALA A 527 -34.44 3.47 -22.53
CA ALA A 527 -35.57 4.24 -23.05
C ALA A 527 -36.52 3.37 -23.90
N GLN A 528 -35.97 2.52 -24.79
CA GLN A 528 -36.76 1.58 -25.59
C GLN A 528 -37.52 0.57 -24.72
N LEU A 529 -36.90 0.05 -23.65
CA LEU A 529 -37.59 -0.81 -22.69
C LEU A 529 -38.72 -0.08 -21.95
N TYR A 530 -38.51 1.19 -21.59
CA TYR A 530 -39.53 2.02 -20.95
C TYR A 530 -40.74 2.24 -21.86
N ASP A 531 -40.51 2.61 -23.13
CA ASP A 531 -41.58 2.81 -24.13
C ASP A 531 -42.41 1.55 -24.34
N LEU A 532 -41.77 0.38 -24.45
CA LEU A 532 -42.46 -0.91 -24.55
C LEU A 532 -43.28 -1.22 -23.29
N MET A 533 -42.79 -0.87 -22.10
CA MET A 533 -43.53 -1.05 -20.85
C MET A 533 -44.74 -0.11 -20.74
N GLN A 534 -44.61 1.14 -21.23
CA GLN A 534 -45.73 2.08 -21.33
C GLN A 534 -46.81 1.55 -22.27
N LEU A 535 -46.46 1.12 -23.49
CA LEU A 535 -47.40 0.56 -24.46
C LEU A 535 -48.12 -0.67 -23.91
N LYS A 536 -47.42 -1.54 -23.17
CA LYS A 536 -48.02 -2.69 -22.46
C LYS A 536 -49.05 -2.25 -21.42
N GLN A 537 -48.79 -1.17 -20.68
CA GLN A 537 -49.71 -0.66 -19.68
C GLN A 537 -50.93 0.04 -20.31
N GLU A 538 -50.76 0.80 -21.39
CA GLU A 538 -51.85 1.38 -22.17
C GLU A 538 -52.75 0.29 -22.78
N ASN A 539 -52.17 -0.77 -23.35
CA ASN A 539 -52.95 -1.91 -23.87
C ASN A 539 -53.71 -2.66 -22.75
N SER A 540 -53.14 -2.78 -21.55
CA SER A 540 -53.84 -3.34 -20.38
C SER A 540 -55.06 -2.49 -19.98
N TYR A 541 -54.93 -1.17 -20.03
CA TYR A 541 -56.04 -0.25 -19.77
C TYR A 541 -57.14 -0.35 -20.84
N LEU A 542 -56.77 -0.36 -22.13
CA LEU A 542 -57.72 -0.58 -23.24
C LEU A 542 -58.42 -1.94 -23.16
N THR A 543 -57.70 -3.01 -22.82
CA THR A 543 -58.25 -4.35 -22.60
C THR A 543 -59.27 -4.35 -21.46
N THR A 544 -59.00 -3.59 -20.39
CA THR A 544 -59.92 -3.44 -19.25
C THR A 544 -61.20 -2.73 -19.66
N ILE A 545 -61.11 -1.64 -20.42
CA ILE A 545 -62.28 -0.93 -20.99
C ILE A 545 -63.07 -1.84 -21.93
N ALA A 546 -62.39 -2.54 -22.85
CA ALA A 546 -63.04 -3.45 -23.80
C ALA A 546 -63.82 -4.57 -23.08
N ARG A 547 -63.25 -5.16 -22.01
CA ARG A 547 -63.94 -6.14 -21.16
C ARG A 547 -65.17 -5.56 -20.46
N GLN A 548 -65.11 -4.30 -20.00
CA GLN A 548 -66.25 -3.63 -19.36
C GLN A 548 -67.37 -3.29 -20.35
N ILE A 549 -67.04 -2.89 -21.59
CA ILE A 549 -68.03 -2.48 -22.60
C ILE A 549 -68.63 -3.67 -23.38
N SER A 550 -67.88 -4.77 -23.53
CA SER A 550 -68.31 -5.97 -24.29
C SER A 550 -69.71 -6.49 -23.93
N PRO A 551 -70.12 -6.65 -22.65
CA PRO A 551 -71.47 -7.09 -22.30
C PRO A 551 -72.58 -6.15 -22.80
N TYR A 552 -72.32 -4.85 -22.84
CA TYR A 552 -73.27 -3.85 -23.35
C TYR A 552 -73.38 -3.92 -24.88
N ILE A 553 -72.26 -4.08 -25.59
CA ILE A 553 -72.28 -4.29 -27.05
C ILE A 553 -73.03 -5.57 -27.40
N LEU A 554 -72.79 -6.67 -26.69
CA LEU A 554 -73.49 -7.95 -26.90
C LEU A 554 -75.00 -7.87 -26.60
N SER A 555 -75.42 -7.08 -25.61
CA SER A 555 -76.84 -6.86 -25.35
C SER A 555 -77.51 -6.00 -26.43
N ILE A 556 -76.84 -4.95 -26.90
CA ILE A 556 -77.30 -4.11 -28.01
C ILE A 556 -77.38 -4.92 -29.32
N ALA A 557 -76.40 -5.77 -29.61
CA ALA A 557 -76.41 -6.65 -30.78
C ALA A 557 -77.61 -7.61 -30.75
N LYS A 558 -77.87 -8.28 -29.61
CA LYS A 558 -79.06 -9.14 -29.43
C LYS A 558 -80.39 -8.38 -29.53
N VAL A 559 -80.42 -7.09 -29.18
CA VAL A 559 -81.61 -6.24 -29.37
C VAL A 559 -81.77 -5.86 -30.85
N LYS A 560 -80.69 -5.52 -31.54
CA LYS A 560 -80.70 -5.21 -32.99
C LYS A 560 -81.16 -6.42 -33.81
N GLU A 561 -80.63 -7.61 -33.53
CA GLU A 561 -81.01 -8.87 -34.18
C GLU A 561 -82.52 -9.17 -34.04
N ARG A 562 -83.15 -8.76 -32.94
CA ARG A 562 -84.60 -8.89 -32.71
C ARG A 562 -85.44 -7.82 -33.42
N LEU A 563 -84.86 -6.67 -33.76
CA LEU A 563 -85.56 -5.54 -34.38
C LEU A 563 -85.41 -5.52 -35.91
N GLU A 564 -84.32 -6.06 -36.46
CA GLU A 564 -84.05 -6.09 -37.91
C GLU A 564 -83.76 -7.52 -38.44
N PRO A 565 -84.76 -8.42 -38.56
CA PRO A 565 -84.55 -9.82 -38.97
C PRO A 565 -84.10 -10.03 -40.44
N ARG A 566 -83.90 -8.94 -41.20
CA ARG A 566 -83.70 -8.96 -42.66
C ARG A 566 -82.26 -8.78 -43.13
N PHE A 567 -81.31 -8.53 -42.22
CA PHE A 567 -79.88 -8.51 -42.52
C PHE A 567 -79.17 -9.67 -41.82
N GLN A 568 -79.42 -10.89 -42.32
CA GLN A 568 -78.50 -12.00 -42.11
C GLN A 568 -77.33 -11.83 -43.07
N GLU A 569 -76.19 -11.34 -42.56
CA GLU A 569 -74.92 -11.53 -43.26
C GLU A 569 -74.60 -13.04 -43.31
N PRO A 570 -73.94 -13.53 -44.38
CA PRO A 570 -73.55 -14.93 -44.47
C PRO A 570 -72.68 -15.32 -43.28
N LYS A 571 -72.91 -16.51 -42.72
CA LYS A 571 -71.97 -17.11 -41.77
C LYS A 571 -70.66 -17.39 -42.49
N GLU A 572 -69.67 -16.53 -42.34
CA GLU A 572 -68.29 -16.90 -42.64
C GLU A 572 -67.88 -18.05 -41.70
N HIS A 573 -67.18 -19.01 -42.28
CA HIS A 573 -66.74 -20.22 -41.58
C HIS A 573 -65.64 -19.80 -40.57
N LEU A 574 -65.93 -19.88 -39.27
CA LEU A 574 -64.91 -19.76 -38.24
C LEU A 574 -63.87 -20.86 -38.43
N ASP A 575 -62.61 -20.47 -38.67
CA ASP A 575 -61.49 -21.40 -38.77
C ASP A 575 -61.07 -21.86 -37.37
N ASP A 576 -61.31 -23.14 -37.10
CA ASP A 576 -61.17 -23.89 -35.83
C ASP A 576 -59.76 -23.78 -35.20
N ARG A 577 -58.80 -23.31 -35.99
CA ARG A 577 -57.42 -23.02 -35.58
C ARG A 577 -57.28 -21.90 -34.56
N THR A 578 -58.16 -20.90 -34.60
CA THR A 578 -58.02 -19.70 -33.77
C THR A 578 -58.36 -19.96 -32.30
N GLU A 579 -59.39 -20.77 -32.06
CA GLU A 579 -59.82 -21.17 -30.72
C GLU A 579 -58.86 -22.21 -30.10
N THR A 580 -58.25 -23.05 -30.94
CA THR A 580 -57.19 -23.98 -30.54
C THR A 580 -55.92 -23.25 -30.06
N MET A 581 -55.52 -22.16 -30.72
CA MET A 581 -54.37 -21.33 -30.33
C MET A 581 -54.55 -20.62 -28.98
N LEU A 582 -55.78 -20.21 -28.63
CA LEU A 582 -56.06 -19.54 -27.35
C LEU A 582 -55.99 -20.51 -26.16
N LYS A 583 -56.48 -21.75 -26.31
CA LYS A 583 -56.42 -22.77 -25.25
C LYS A 583 -54.98 -23.12 -24.83
N ILE A 584 -54.04 -23.17 -25.77
CA ILE A 584 -52.62 -23.47 -25.49
C ILE A 584 -51.98 -22.42 -24.56
N TYR A 585 -52.44 -21.16 -24.62
CA TYR A 585 -51.93 -20.08 -23.77
C TYR A 585 -52.57 -20.05 -22.36
N GLU A 586 -53.80 -20.53 -22.18
CA GLU A 586 -54.45 -20.58 -20.86
C GLU A 586 -53.98 -21.79 -20.02
N ASP A 587 -53.76 -22.96 -20.64
CA ASP A 587 -53.29 -24.18 -19.95
C ASP A 587 -51.84 -24.09 -19.41
N SER A 588 -51.09 -23.05 -19.78
CA SER A 588 -49.68 -22.88 -19.39
C SER A 588 -49.48 -22.12 -18.06
N THR A 589 -50.53 -21.69 -17.36
CA THR A 589 -50.40 -20.97 -16.08
C THR A 589 -51.21 -21.58 -14.93
N VAL A 590 -50.45 -22.07 -13.94
CA VAL A 590 -50.85 -22.48 -12.58
C VAL A 590 -51.43 -23.91 -12.43
N PRO A 591 -50.71 -24.75 -11.67
CA PRO A 591 -51.31 -25.56 -10.63
C PRO A 591 -50.95 -25.01 -9.25
N LYS A 592 -51.95 -24.97 -8.37
CA LYS A 592 -51.77 -24.74 -6.94
C LYS A 592 -52.66 -25.76 -6.25
N ASP A 593 -52.07 -26.60 -5.39
CA ASP A 593 -52.65 -26.83 -4.06
C ASP A 593 -51.67 -27.52 -3.11
N SER A 594 -51.78 -27.10 -1.86
CA SER A 594 -51.26 -27.75 -0.65
C SER A 594 -52.02 -29.08 -0.39
N GLN A 595 -51.58 -30.03 0.44
CA GLN A 595 -50.87 -29.89 1.71
C GLN A 595 -50.31 -31.27 2.19
N ASP A 596 -49.42 -31.22 3.18
CA ASP A 596 -49.31 -32.15 4.33
C ASP A 596 -48.15 -33.18 4.45
N SER A 597 -47.58 -33.19 5.66
CA SER A 597 -46.88 -34.23 6.44
C SER A 597 -45.54 -34.90 6.02
N ASP A 598 -44.45 -34.27 6.50
CA ASP A 598 -43.56 -34.78 7.58
C ASP A 598 -42.43 -35.85 7.35
N LYS A 599 -41.29 -35.60 8.03
CA LYS A 599 -40.15 -36.49 8.44
C LYS A 599 -38.94 -36.84 7.51
N GLN A 600 -37.83 -36.14 7.80
CA GLN A 600 -36.62 -36.69 8.48
C GLN A 600 -35.39 -37.25 7.71
N SER A 601 -34.42 -36.36 7.44
CA SER A 601 -32.96 -36.46 7.73
C SER A 601 -31.97 -37.44 7.03
N TYR A 602 -30.73 -36.93 6.90
CA TYR A 602 -29.40 -37.58 6.73
C TYR A 602 -28.77 -37.80 5.32
N VAL A 603 -27.75 -36.97 5.01
CA VAL A 603 -26.37 -37.28 4.51
C VAL A 603 -26.21 -38.28 3.34
N THR A 604 -25.52 -37.99 2.22
CA THR A 604 -24.03 -37.81 2.10
C THR A 604 -23.63 -37.20 0.74
N ASP A 605 -22.43 -36.59 0.65
CA ASP A 605 -21.74 -36.24 -0.60
C ASP A 605 -21.40 -37.45 -1.50
N GLN A 606 -21.40 -37.27 -2.84
CA GLN A 606 -20.15 -37.43 -3.63
C GLN A 606 -20.23 -36.88 -5.07
N ASP A 607 -19.07 -36.49 -5.59
CA ASP A 607 -18.79 -35.96 -6.93
C ASP A 607 -19.47 -36.64 -8.12
N ARG A 608 -19.87 -35.80 -9.11
CA ARG A 608 -19.67 -36.18 -10.52
C ARG A 608 -19.44 -34.99 -11.47
N ASN A 609 -18.17 -34.62 -11.59
CA ASN A 609 -17.67 -33.65 -12.56
C ASN A 609 -17.65 -34.24 -13.99
N LYS A 610 -18.30 -33.57 -14.98
CA LYS A 610 -17.81 -33.42 -16.38
C LYS A 610 -18.75 -32.63 -17.32
N ASN A 611 -18.14 -31.70 -18.04
CA ASN A 611 -18.47 -31.21 -19.38
C ASN A 611 -19.84 -30.53 -19.64
N SER A 612 -19.87 -29.20 -19.50
CA SER A 612 -20.69 -28.32 -20.36
C SER A 612 -19.78 -27.64 -21.39
N ARG A 613 -19.93 -27.99 -22.67
CA ARG A 613 -19.37 -27.22 -23.80
C ARG A 613 -20.38 -26.13 -24.15
N ASN A 614 -20.00 -24.86 -24.04
CA ASN A 614 -20.75 -23.78 -24.67
C ASN A 614 -20.54 -23.84 -26.19
N LEU A 615 -21.63 -23.86 -26.95
CA LEU A 615 -21.60 -23.67 -28.39
C LEU A 615 -21.67 -22.18 -28.70
N MET A 616 -20.68 -21.69 -29.45
CA MET A 616 -20.71 -20.36 -30.07
C MET A 616 -21.75 -20.37 -31.20
N LEU A 617 -22.45 -19.25 -31.39
CA LEU A 617 -23.18 -18.94 -32.62
C LEU A 617 -22.56 -17.67 -33.21
N GLU A 618 -22.17 -17.74 -34.49
CA GLU A 618 -21.58 -16.61 -35.21
C GLU A 618 -22.62 -15.52 -35.55
N PRO A 619 -22.19 -14.26 -35.75
CA PRO A 619 -23.04 -13.22 -36.33
C PRO A 619 -23.10 -13.36 -37.85
N ALA A 620 -24.31 -13.38 -38.41
CA ALA A 620 -24.52 -13.40 -39.86
C ALA A 620 -24.41 -11.99 -40.47
N GLU A 621 -23.67 -11.86 -41.58
CA GLU A 621 -23.58 -10.63 -42.36
C GLU A 621 -24.92 -10.27 -43.04
N ILE A 622 -25.35 -9.01 -42.94
CA ILE A 622 -26.53 -8.50 -43.65
C ILE A 622 -26.10 -7.66 -44.85
N SER A 623 -26.14 -8.27 -46.03
CA SER A 623 -25.93 -7.58 -47.31
C SER A 623 -27.19 -6.80 -47.74
N VAL A 624 -27.10 -5.47 -47.74
CA VAL A 624 -28.22 -4.60 -48.17
C VAL A 624 -28.23 -4.47 -49.70
N LYS A 625 -29.12 -5.21 -50.37
CA LYS A 625 -29.45 -4.98 -51.78
C LYS A 625 -30.51 -3.89 -51.94
N SER A 626 -30.11 -2.73 -52.43
CA SER A 626 -31.03 -1.69 -52.89
C SER A 626 -31.66 -2.06 -54.22
N SER A 627 -33.00 -2.03 -54.28
CA SER A 627 -33.77 -2.12 -55.52
C SER A 627 -34.69 -0.89 -55.61
N ARG A 628 -34.43 0.00 -56.57
CA ARG A 628 -35.28 1.16 -56.83
C ARG A 628 -35.40 1.41 -58.34
N ALA A 629 -36.61 1.25 -58.86
CA ALA A 629 -36.99 1.71 -60.20
C ALA A 629 -38.08 2.78 -60.03
N GLY A 630 -37.94 3.93 -60.69
CA GLY A 630 -39.01 4.93 -60.68
C GLY A 630 -38.60 6.37 -61.01
N ARG A 631 -38.86 6.76 -62.28
CA ARG A 631 -39.09 8.13 -62.78
C ARG A 631 -37.92 9.11 -62.86
N GLN A 632 -37.51 9.35 -64.11
CA GLN A 632 -36.98 10.63 -64.57
C GLN A 632 -38.02 11.75 -64.40
N ARG A 633 -37.60 12.88 -63.83
CA ARG A 633 -37.95 14.26 -64.21
C ARG A 633 -36.86 15.15 -63.61
N GLY A 634 -36.03 15.76 -64.46
CA GLY A 634 -34.93 16.60 -64.01
C GLY A 634 -35.39 18.02 -63.62
N PRO A 635 -34.64 18.74 -62.78
CA PRO A 635 -34.68 20.19 -62.67
C PRO A 635 -33.52 20.85 -63.42
N VAL A 636 -33.74 22.13 -63.74
CA VAL A 636 -32.78 23.09 -64.29
C VAL A 636 -31.93 23.69 -63.17
N GLU A 637 -30.61 23.84 -63.39
CA GLU A 637 -29.75 24.88 -62.78
C GLU A 637 -28.55 25.07 -63.72
N THR A 638 -28.50 26.16 -64.49
CA THR A 638 -27.67 27.35 -64.24
C THR A 638 -26.21 27.10 -63.87
N SER A 639 -25.30 27.31 -64.82
CA SER A 639 -24.28 28.38 -64.65
C SER A 639 -23.64 28.74 -66.00
N SER A 640 -23.64 30.03 -66.32
CA SER A 640 -22.77 30.59 -67.35
C SER A 640 -21.46 31.00 -66.71
N LYS A 641 -20.33 30.55 -67.25
CA LYS A 641 -19.06 31.27 -67.16
C LYS A 641 -18.26 31.02 -68.44
N ASN A 642 -18.23 32.03 -69.31
CA ASN A 642 -17.14 32.17 -70.25
C ASN A 642 -15.87 32.43 -69.43
N ASP A 643 -14.75 31.83 -69.82
CA ASP A 643 -13.63 32.61 -70.35
C ASP A 643 -12.70 31.67 -71.14
N ILE A 644 -12.31 32.14 -72.33
CA ILE A 644 -11.42 31.52 -73.32
C ILE A 644 -10.31 32.57 -73.50
N PRO A 645 -9.00 32.22 -73.47
CA PRO A 645 -8.44 31.60 -74.67
C PRO A 645 -7.23 30.66 -74.57
N SER A 646 -7.10 29.87 -75.66
CA SER A 646 -5.95 29.11 -76.16
C SER A 646 -5.82 27.66 -75.68
#